data_AF-A0A0Q5S1Q1-F1
#
_entry.id   AF-A0A0Q5S1Q1-F1
#
_cell.length_a   1.000
_cell.length_b   1.000
_cell.length_c   1.000
_cell.angle_alpha   90.00
_cell.angle_beta   90.00
_cell.angle_gamma   90.00
#
_symmetry.space_group_name_H-M   'P 1'
#
loop_
_entity.id
_entity.type
_entity.pdbx_description
1 polymer ?
#
loop_
_entity_poly.entity_id
_entity_poly.type
_entity_poly.pdbx_seq_one_letter_code
_entity_poly.pdbx_strand_id
1 'polypeptide(L)'
;MPSSPIRRLAATTAAAALLLTALATAPAQAASSPTDEAPPVVTAAASPAGVTADLSDDMVEVPASPLMKAQTDDEVSRASTVTTHPVYVSVATVTATTSDDSATPPDEASIRTAVAQLHDYWWEESGHTVDVTLGGIETRPLDQASCNPSTVLNTVHTSAFGGRFARYAWAGTNEHLLVLTRETCGTTAFGTVGGDGGEIFSSYGTGTALGVPVLLHEFGHNLGFGHAGAGMCRSTTSFDGAADDYRYATSTDTPAACPVLEYGDFLDIMGYSVSSARPHLSSVQRVRAGYLSDVTTLSGAGTERQVVVGSLDGAATGRAVKVVDPISGQDYYLEYRTATGQDATSAEFAGRSSSCALVAPGYTRCALTSDKTTGSVRVLRSLTFSGTVTSTVALAVGLDAKADPSRRDTHLDAGESFTSANGGFTVSVRSMTPSGGAVLDVTLAGAAKQRPVAAPATAVATTSTLTVDRTRQAYGSTTRITATTRVVTADGSAPVGTVTLRDGTSTVGSARVGTDGRSAVTLPATTRVGAHSLRASFVPDTAAQGASDSAAVAVTVDKASSSSALSTGTAPVKRNAAANVTVTVAVPGVTNPGGVVTVSAGGKVLGTTELTSTGGGRVTVPVASFTRGGVYALTASYAGTDTLSASVSKRMIVVVR
;
A
#
# COMPACT_ATOMS: atom_id res chain seq x y z
N MET A 1 -20.43 25.03 78.79
CA MET A 1 -21.61 25.89 78.98
C MET A 1 -21.73 26.81 77.78
N PRO A 2 -22.91 27.09 77.23
CA PRO A 2 -24.01 26.17 76.93
C PRO A 2 -24.56 26.38 75.49
N SER A 3 -25.59 25.58 75.15
CA SER A 3 -26.71 25.92 74.24
C SER A 3 -26.56 25.70 72.72
N SER A 4 -26.78 24.47 72.27
CA SER A 4 -28.03 24.02 71.59
C SER A 4 -29.13 25.10 71.30
N PRO A 5 -30.08 24.92 70.34
CA PRO A 5 -30.35 23.71 69.53
C PRO A 5 -31.01 23.90 68.12
N ILE A 6 -31.41 22.74 67.54
CA ILE A 6 -32.69 22.45 66.84
C ILE A 6 -32.76 22.82 65.34
N ARG A 7 -32.68 21.81 64.46
CA ARG A 7 -33.80 21.01 63.84
C ARG A 7 -34.55 21.82 62.77
N ARG A 8 -35.13 21.26 61.71
CA ARG A 8 -35.22 19.96 61.01
C ARG A 8 -36.19 20.26 59.86
N LEU A 9 -36.03 19.59 58.70
CA LEU A 9 -37.09 19.11 57.77
C LEU A 9 -38.12 20.14 57.27
N ALA A 10 -38.80 20.00 56.13
CA ALA A 10 -38.84 19.11 54.99
C ALA A 10 -39.70 19.89 53.96
N ALA A 11 -39.33 19.86 52.68
CA ALA A 11 -40.13 19.27 51.61
C ALA A 11 -41.65 19.32 51.81
N THR A 12 -42.35 20.01 50.90
CA THR A 12 -43.50 19.52 50.10
C THR A 12 -44.10 20.69 49.31
N THR A 13 -43.95 20.69 47.98
CA THR A 13 -44.92 20.27 46.94
C THR A 13 -46.01 21.28 46.62
N ALA A 14 -46.39 21.19 45.34
CA ALA A 14 -47.63 21.63 44.72
C ALA A 14 -47.64 23.11 44.34
N ALA A 15 -47.53 23.50 43.08
CA ALA A 15 -48.17 23.04 41.84
C ALA A 15 -48.97 24.21 41.29
N ALA A 16 -48.85 24.37 39.96
CA ALA A 16 -49.84 24.89 39.04
C ALA A 16 -50.37 26.29 39.35
N ALA A 17 -50.14 27.25 38.47
CA ALA A 17 -51.00 27.50 37.31
C ALA A 17 -50.96 29.04 37.18
N LEU A 18 -51.05 29.72 36.05
CA LEU A 18 -51.58 29.41 34.74
C LEU A 18 -51.16 30.65 33.90
N LEU A 19 -50.90 30.44 32.60
CA LEU A 19 -51.43 31.23 31.47
C LEU A 19 -51.45 32.79 31.58
N LEU A 20 -51.04 33.60 30.60
CA LEU A 20 -50.96 33.44 29.16
C LEU A 20 -50.45 34.78 28.55
N THR A 21 -49.92 34.72 27.32
CA THR A 21 -49.94 35.76 26.25
C THR A 21 -49.18 37.09 26.46
N ALA A 22 -48.55 37.73 25.47
CA ALA A 22 -48.45 37.48 24.04
C ALA A 22 -47.32 38.34 23.41
N LEU A 23 -46.73 37.76 22.36
CA LEU A 23 -46.27 38.32 21.08
C LEU A 23 -45.47 39.65 21.00
N ALA A 24 -44.24 39.46 20.49
CA ALA A 24 -43.68 40.05 19.28
C ALA A 24 -43.24 41.53 19.29
N THR A 25 -41.94 41.74 19.10
CA THR A 25 -41.37 42.44 17.92
C THR A 25 -39.84 42.44 18.00
N ALA A 26 -39.18 41.83 17.01
CA ALA A 26 -37.82 42.17 16.59
C ALA A 26 -37.91 43.35 15.59
N PRO A 27 -36.83 44.02 15.12
CA PRO A 27 -35.40 43.69 15.25
C PRO A 27 -34.45 44.89 15.53
N ALA A 28 -33.20 44.62 15.89
CA ALA A 28 -32.05 45.46 15.53
C ALA A 28 -30.74 44.66 15.70
N GLN A 29 -29.99 44.53 14.61
CA GLN A 29 -28.63 43.97 14.55
C GLN A 29 -27.60 44.96 15.09
N ALA A 30 -26.62 44.49 15.88
CA ALA A 30 -25.19 44.74 15.67
C ALA A 30 -24.32 44.05 16.74
N ALA A 31 -23.63 42.98 16.31
CA ALA A 31 -22.27 42.53 16.66
C ALA A 31 -21.74 42.60 18.12
N SER A 32 -21.40 41.43 18.68
CA SER A 32 -19.99 41.08 19.00
C SER A 32 -19.83 39.64 19.54
N SER A 33 -18.95 38.89 18.84
CA SER A 33 -18.10 37.76 19.28
C SER A 33 -18.72 36.38 19.62
N PRO A 34 -18.37 35.31 18.87
CA PRO A 34 -18.69 33.93 19.24
C PRO A 34 -17.64 33.36 20.19
N THR A 35 -18.11 32.79 21.30
CA THR A 35 -17.35 31.80 22.07
C THR A 35 -17.43 30.46 21.35
N ASP A 36 -16.26 29.85 21.21
CA ASP A 36 -16.00 28.51 20.71
C ASP A 36 -16.79 27.48 21.55
N GLU A 37 -17.85 26.89 21.00
CA GLU A 37 -18.53 25.74 21.56
C GLU A 37 -18.57 24.65 20.48
N ALA A 38 -17.72 23.64 20.66
CA ALA A 38 -17.66 22.48 19.79
C ALA A 38 -19.05 21.79 19.72
N PRO A 39 -19.51 21.37 18.53
CA PRO A 39 -20.80 20.70 18.41
C PRO A 39 -20.78 19.35 19.16
N PRO A 40 -21.92 18.94 19.76
CA PRO A 40 -21.97 17.75 20.59
C PRO A 40 -21.76 16.49 19.74
N VAL A 41 -20.82 15.66 20.19
CA VAL A 41 -20.58 14.30 19.67
C VAL A 41 -21.87 13.49 19.82
N VAL A 42 -22.50 13.17 18.70
CA VAL A 42 -23.67 12.29 18.66
C VAL A 42 -23.17 10.86 18.87
N THR A 43 -23.31 10.34 20.09
CA THR A 43 -23.02 8.94 20.40
C THR A 43 -24.04 8.04 19.69
N ALA A 44 -23.59 7.31 18.67
CA ALA A 44 -24.39 6.28 18.01
C ALA A 44 -24.63 5.09 18.94
N ALA A 45 -25.85 4.54 18.91
CA ALA A 45 -26.26 3.41 19.73
C ALA A 45 -25.44 2.14 19.43
N ALA A 46 -25.09 1.41 20.49
CA ALA A 46 -24.31 0.17 20.41
C ALA A 46 -25.04 -0.91 19.58
N SER A 47 -24.35 -1.43 18.55
CA SER A 47 -24.79 -2.57 17.74
C SER A 47 -24.42 -3.92 18.40
N PRO A 48 -25.19 -5.00 18.15
CA PRO A 48 -25.01 -6.29 18.81
C PRO A 48 -23.80 -7.05 18.27
N ALA A 49 -23.21 -7.91 19.12
CA ALA A 49 -22.17 -8.93 18.85
C ALA A 49 -21.44 -8.77 17.51
N GLY A 50 -20.38 -7.96 17.50
CA GLY A 50 -19.89 -7.41 16.25
C GLY A 50 -19.22 -8.40 15.31
N VAL A 51 -19.49 -8.19 14.04
CA VAL A 51 -18.96 -8.91 12.89
C VAL A 51 -17.47 -8.60 12.72
N THR A 52 -16.75 -9.54 12.13
CA THR A 52 -15.31 -9.58 11.88
C THR A 52 -15.05 -9.69 10.36
N ALA A 53 -14.03 -9.01 9.83
CA ALA A 53 -13.60 -9.16 8.43
C ALA A 53 -12.24 -9.89 8.36
N ASP A 54 -12.15 -10.90 7.49
CA ASP A 54 -10.87 -11.52 7.10
C ASP A 54 -10.34 -10.76 5.88
N LEU A 55 -9.19 -10.12 6.05
CA LEU A 55 -8.56 -9.27 5.04
C LEU A 55 -7.35 -9.93 4.38
N SER A 56 -7.13 -11.24 4.57
CA SER A 56 -5.96 -11.93 4.01
C SER A 56 -5.72 -11.64 2.51
N ASP A 57 -4.48 -11.30 2.19
CA ASP A 57 -3.99 -10.94 0.84
C ASP A 57 -4.62 -9.65 0.25
N ASP A 58 -5.02 -8.69 1.09
CA ASP A 58 -5.62 -7.40 0.71
C ASP A 58 -4.63 -6.29 0.30
N MET A 59 -3.33 -6.53 0.41
CA MET A 59 -2.31 -5.60 -0.10
C MET A 59 -2.05 -5.81 -1.59
N VAL A 60 -2.31 -4.77 -2.39
CA VAL A 60 -1.94 -4.74 -3.81
C VAL A 60 -0.66 -3.93 -3.99
N GLU A 61 0.48 -4.60 -4.20
CA GLU A 61 1.73 -3.90 -4.49
C GLU A 61 1.65 -3.14 -5.82
N VAL A 62 1.94 -1.84 -5.77
CA VAL A 62 1.98 -0.98 -6.96
C VAL A 62 3.24 -1.28 -7.77
N PRO A 63 3.18 -1.36 -9.12
CA PRO A 63 4.36 -1.49 -9.97
C PRO A 63 5.38 -0.38 -9.69
N ALA A 64 6.65 -0.76 -9.57
CA ALA A 64 7.72 0.14 -9.10
C ALA A 64 7.83 1.46 -9.90
N SER A 65 7.48 2.57 -9.23
CA SER A 65 7.90 3.96 -9.47
C SER A 65 7.94 4.69 -8.12
N PRO A 66 8.70 5.79 -7.97
CA PRO A 66 9.69 5.93 -6.89
C PRO A 66 9.11 6.53 -5.60
N LEU A 67 8.18 5.87 -4.91
CA LEU A 67 7.55 6.48 -3.73
C LEU A 67 7.26 5.42 -2.65
N MET A 68 8.34 4.79 -2.18
CA MET A 68 8.36 4.43 -0.76
C MET A 68 9.14 5.54 -0.07
N LYS A 69 8.51 6.23 0.87
CA LYS A 69 9.25 6.66 2.04
C LYS A 69 9.54 5.39 2.84
N ALA A 70 10.56 4.64 2.42
CA ALA A 70 11.18 3.64 3.27
C ALA A 70 11.84 4.44 4.38
N GLN A 71 11.08 4.76 5.44
CA GLN A 71 11.67 5.26 6.67
C GLN A 71 12.44 4.07 7.24
N THR A 72 13.74 4.04 6.93
CA THR A 72 14.73 3.35 7.72
C THR A 72 14.59 3.85 9.16
N ASP A 73 14.59 2.93 10.12
CA ASP A 73 14.35 3.16 11.56
C ASP A 73 15.35 4.11 12.25
N ASP A 74 16.28 4.72 11.50
CA ASP A 74 17.48 5.37 12.02
C ASP A 74 17.38 6.91 12.12
N GLU A 75 16.44 7.58 11.45
CA GLU A 75 16.18 9.01 11.68
C GLU A 75 14.69 9.34 11.67
N VAL A 76 14.08 9.32 12.86
CA VAL A 76 12.68 9.71 13.09
C VAL A 76 12.59 11.24 13.09
N SER A 77 12.50 11.85 11.89
CA SER A 77 12.09 13.24 11.78
C SER A 77 10.57 13.34 11.98
N ARG A 78 10.11 14.19 12.90
CA ARG A 78 8.68 14.47 13.09
C ARG A 78 8.05 14.91 11.76
N ALA A 79 6.94 14.30 11.36
CA ALA A 79 6.12 14.85 10.29
C ALA A 79 5.62 16.24 10.74
N SER A 80 6.04 17.30 10.06
CA SER A 80 5.74 18.68 10.47
C SER A 80 4.84 19.43 9.49
N THR A 81 4.56 18.83 8.33
CA THR A 81 3.84 19.48 7.24
C THR A 81 2.51 18.78 7.05
N VAL A 82 1.41 19.55 7.11
CA VAL A 82 0.09 19.03 6.74
C VAL A 82 0.10 18.68 5.25
N THR A 83 -0.28 17.45 4.95
CA THR A 83 -0.44 16.94 3.59
C THR A 83 -1.93 16.66 3.38
N THR A 84 -2.51 17.28 2.36
CA THR A 84 -3.90 17.03 2.00
C THR A 84 -3.98 15.77 1.13
N HIS A 85 -4.93 14.89 1.46
CA HIS A 85 -5.21 13.62 0.82
C HIS A 85 -6.64 13.61 0.24
N PRO A 86 -6.85 14.04 -1.02
CA PRO A 86 -8.17 14.04 -1.64
C PRO A 86 -8.64 12.61 -1.97
N VAL A 87 -9.78 12.21 -1.40
CA VAL A 87 -10.45 10.93 -1.67
C VAL A 87 -11.58 11.14 -2.67
N TYR A 88 -11.49 10.45 -3.79
CA TYR A 88 -12.47 10.42 -4.86
C TYR A 88 -13.23 9.11 -4.82
N VAL A 89 -14.55 9.16 -4.66
CA VAL A 89 -15.38 7.96 -4.45
C VAL A 89 -16.15 7.62 -5.72
N SER A 90 -15.90 6.45 -6.29
CA SER A 90 -16.68 5.90 -7.41
C SER A 90 -17.58 4.76 -6.90
N VAL A 91 -18.89 4.98 -6.95
CA VAL A 91 -19.89 3.95 -6.65
C VAL A 91 -20.24 3.21 -7.94
N ALA A 92 -19.79 1.97 -8.07
CA ALA A 92 -20.01 1.14 -9.24
C ALA A 92 -21.35 0.39 -9.15
N THR A 93 -22.17 0.51 -10.20
CA THR A 93 -23.21 -0.46 -10.55
C THR A 93 -22.56 -1.48 -11.48
N VAL A 94 -22.22 -2.63 -10.95
CA VAL A 94 -21.38 -3.64 -11.62
C VAL A 94 -22.16 -4.45 -12.64
N THR A 95 -23.34 -4.97 -12.30
CA THR A 95 -24.15 -5.78 -13.22
C THR A 95 -25.46 -5.09 -13.59
N ALA A 96 -26.08 -5.54 -14.69
CA ALA A 96 -27.39 -5.03 -15.11
C ALA A 96 -28.56 -5.66 -14.34
N THR A 97 -28.31 -6.70 -13.54
CA THR A 97 -29.35 -7.39 -12.76
C THR A 97 -29.39 -6.78 -11.37
N THR A 98 -30.58 -6.52 -10.83
CA THR A 98 -30.75 -5.91 -9.50
C THR A 98 -31.08 -6.94 -8.42
N SER A 99 -31.08 -8.24 -8.75
CA SER A 99 -31.45 -9.30 -7.80
C SER A 99 -30.34 -9.62 -6.79
N ASP A 100 -29.11 -9.20 -7.09
CA ASP A 100 -27.90 -9.22 -6.26
C ASP A 100 -27.66 -7.88 -5.51
N ASP A 101 -28.55 -6.89 -5.69
CA ASP A 101 -28.60 -5.61 -4.94
C ASP A 101 -29.16 -5.81 -3.51
N SER A 102 -28.70 -6.84 -2.79
CA SER A 102 -29.24 -7.18 -1.47
C SER A 102 -28.72 -6.30 -0.32
N ALA A 103 -27.72 -5.45 -0.58
CA ALA A 103 -27.23 -4.43 0.35
C ALA A 103 -27.93 -3.09 0.09
N THR A 104 -28.20 -2.30 1.14
CA THR A 104 -28.50 -0.88 0.94
C THR A 104 -27.27 -0.25 0.28
N PRO A 105 -27.36 0.21 -0.99
CA PRO A 105 -26.21 0.75 -1.69
C PRO A 105 -25.68 1.96 -0.92
N PRO A 106 -24.35 2.20 -0.90
CA PRO A 106 -23.79 3.33 -0.19
C PRO A 106 -24.37 4.63 -0.78
N ASP A 107 -25.22 5.29 0.01
CA ASP A 107 -25.76 6.60 -0.35
C ASP A 107 -24.73 7.69 -0.09
N GLU A 108 -24.93 8.84 -0.72
CA GLU A 108 -23.99 9.96 -0.64
C GLU A 108 -23.76 10.46 0.80
N ALA A 109 -24.78 10.40 1.67
CA ALA A 109 -24.67 10.84 3.06
C ALA A 109 -23.80 9.87 3.87
N SER A 110 -23.97 8.56 3.66
CA SER A 110 -23.14 7.51 4.27
C SER A 110 -21.69 7.62 3.82
N ILE A 111 -21.44 7.94 2.54
CA ILE A 111 -20.10 8.13 1.99
C ILE A 111 -19.43 9.35 2.63
N ARG A 112 -20.14 10.49 2.68
CA ARG A 112 -19.63 11.72 3.32
C ARG A 112 -19.30 11.49 4.79
N THR A 113 -20.15 10.75 5.50
CA THR A 113 -19.93 10.39 6.91
C THR A 113 -18.69 9.51 7.07
N ALA A 114 -18.52 8.50 6.21
CA ALA A 114 -17.35 7.63 6.26
C ALA A 114 -16.04 8.37 5.94
N VAL A 115 -16.05 9.30 4.97
CA VAL A 115 -14.87 10.11 4.65
C VAL A 115 -14.55 11.11 5.77
N ALA A 116 -15.55 11.69 6.45
CA ALA A 116 -15.31 12.50 7.64
C ALA A 116 -14.70 11.67 8.78
N GLN A 117 -15.18 10.46 8.99
CA GLN A 117 -14.62 9.54 9.99
C GLN A 117 -13.20 9.07 9.65
N LEU A 118 -12.91 8.91 8.36
CA LEU A 118 -11.57 8.63 7.84
C LEU A 118 -10.62 9.81 8.11
N HIS A 119 -11.08 11.03 7.83
CA HIS A 119 -10.36 12.26 8.19
C HIS A 119 -10.05 12.30 9.69
N ASP A 120 -11.07 12.23 10.54
CA ASP A 120 -10.89 12.42 11.98
C ASP A 120 -9.90 11.40 12.56
N TYR A 121 -9.99 10.14 12.11
CA TYR A 121 -9.06 9.09 12.53
C TYR A 121 -7.62 9.40 12.12
N TRP A 122 -7.36 9.59 10.82
CA TRP A 122 -5.99 9.79 10.33
C TRP A 122 -5.40 11.15 10.72
N TRP A 123 -6.24 12.16 10.89
CA TRP A 123 -5.85 13.45 11.44
C TRP A 123 -5.27 13.27 12.85
N GLU A 124 -5.96 12.55 13.74
CA GLU A 124 -5.48 12.30 15.10
C GLU A 124 -4.28 11.33 15.15
N GLU A 125 -4.31 10.21 14.42
CA GLU A 125 -3.19 9.25 14.39
C GLU A 125 -1.88 9.91 13.96
N SER A 126 -1.97 10.79 12.95
CA SER A 126 -0.83 11.46 12.34
C SER A 126 -0.31 12.67 13.11
N GLY A 127 -0.92 13.00 14.26
CA GLY A 127 -0.59 14.22 14.99
C GLY A 127 -0.88 15.46 14.17
N HIS A 128 -2.00 15.46 13.46
CA HIS A 128 -2.55 16.55 12.65
C HIS A 128 -1.75 16.85 11.37
N THR A 129 -1.28 15.81 10.66
CA THR A 129 -0.51 15.96 9.42
C THR A 129 -1.11 15.31 8.18
N VAL A 130 -2.06 14.38 8.34
CA VAL A 130 -2.81 13.75 7.23
C VAL A 130 -4.21 14.37 7.17
N ASP A 131 -4.42 15.30 6.25
CA ASP A 131 -5.68 16.02 6.03
C ASP A 131 -6.50 15.36 4.91
N VAL A 132 -7.40 14.45 5.27
CA VAL A 132 -8.26 13.76 4.29
C VAL A 132 -9.43 14.65 3.87
N THR A 133 -9.62 14.82 2.56
CA THR A 133 -10.73 15.63 2.01
C THR A 133 -11.53 14.84 1.00
N LEU A 134 -12.81 15.18 0.80
CA LEU A 134 -13.62 14.57 -0.26
C LEU A 134 -13.41 15.32 -1.58
N GLY A 135 -12.74 14.67 -2.54
CA GLY A 135 -12.46 15.22 -3.87
C GLY A 135 -13.63 15.12 -4.86
N GLY A 136 -14.53 14.15 -4.68
CA GLY A 136 -15.72 13.98 -5.50
C GLY A 136 -16.42 12.64 -5.27
N ILE A 137 -17.69 12.56 -5.67
CA ILE A 137 -18.47 11.31 -5.67
C ILE A 137 -19.07 11.16 -7.07
N GLU A 138 -18.90 9.99 -7.68
CA GLU A 138 -19.56 9.63 -8.93
C GLU A 138 -20.25 8.26 -8.83
N THR A 139 -21.24 8.04 -9.69
CA THR A 139 -21.85 6.72 -9.89
C THR A 139 -21.54 6.25 -11.31
N ARG A 140 -21.17 4.98 -11.46
CA ARG A 140 -20.79 4.42 -12.77
C ARG A 140 -21.41 3.06 -13.06
N PRO A 141 -22.11 2.88 -14.19
CA PRO A 141 -22.43 1.55 -14.69
C PRO A 141 -21.19 0.91 -15.34
N LEU A 142 -20.96 -0.39 -15.07
CA LEU A 142 -19.85 -1.15 -15.66
C LEU A 142 -20.31 -2.22 -16.67
N ASP A 143 -21.60 -2.57 -16.69
CA ASP A 143 -22.20 -3.59 -17.57
C ASP A 143 -21.44 -4.94 -17.56
N GLN A 144 -20.90 -5.33 -16.41
CA GLN A 144 -20.15 -6.58 -16.25
C GLN A 144 -21.08 -7.78 -16.04
N ALA A 145 -20.61 -8.96 -16.45
CA ALA A 145 -21.37 -10.21 -16.32
C ALA A 145 -21.38 -10.79 -14.90
N SER A 146 -20.43 -10.39 -14.05
CA SER A 146 -20.33 -10.81 -12.65
C SER A 146 -19.56 -9.78 -11.84
N CYS A 147 -19.81 -9.72 -10.52
CA CYS A 147 -19.05 -8.84 -9.65
C CYS A 147 -17.76 -9.49 -9.14
N ASN A 148 -16.67 -9.34 -9.91
CA ASN A 148 -15.32 -9.71 -9.48
C ASN A 148 -14.56 -8.46 -9.00
N PRO A 149 -14.16 -8.37 -7.70
CA PRO A 149 -13.51 -7.20 -7.12
C PRO A 149 -12.35 -6.60 -7.94
N SER A 150 -11.37 -7.42 -8.34
CA SER A 150 -10.21 -6.95 -9.10
C SER A 150 -10.59 -6.44 -10.48
N THR A 151 -11.56 -7.09 -11.14
CA THR A 151 -12.07 -6.66 -12.45
C THR A 151 -12.86 -5.35 -12.36
N VAL A 152 -13.60 -5.17 -11.26
CA VAL A 152 -14.33 -3.92 -10.97
C VAL A 152 -13.34 -2.77 -10.78
N LEU A 153 -12.36 -2.90 -9.88
CA LEU A 153 -11.35 -1.86 -9.67
C LEU A 153 -10.61 -1.53 -10.99
N ASN A 154 -10.11 -2.56 -11.69
CA ASN A 154 -9.42 -2.41 -12.97
C ASN A 154 -10.28 -1.78 -14.07
N THR A 155 -11.60 -1.84 -13.97
CA THR A 155 -12.48 -1.16 -14.94
C THR A 155 -12.70 0.29 -14.52
N VAL A 156 -13.04 0.51 -13.24
CA VAL A 156 -13.32 1.84 -12.70
C VAL A 156 -12.10 2.75 -12.86
N HIS A 157 -10.92 2.32 -12.42
CA HIS A 157 -9.73 3.20 -12.39
C HIS A 157 -9.30 3.73 -13.77
N THR A 158 -9.64 3.04 -14.88
CA THR A 158 -9.28 3.46 -16.24
C THR A 158 -10.02 4.72 -16.70
N SER A 159 -11.14 5.03 -16.06
CA SER A 159 -12.07 6.04 -16.54
C SER A 159 -12.71 6.88 -15.43
N ALA A 160 -12.46 6.52 -14.16
CA ALA A 160 -12.87 7.26 -12.96
C ALA A 160 -12.51 8.74 -13.06
N PHE A 161 -13.48 9.62 -12.80
CA PHE A 161 -13.28 11.08 -12.80
C PHE A 161 -12.56 11.61 -14.05
N GLY A 162 -12.97 11.14 -15.23
CA GLY A 162 -12.35 11.54 -16.51
C GLY A 162 -11.00 10.89 -16.79
N GLY A 163 -10.71 9.72 -16.18
CA GLY A 163 -9.45 9.00 -16.33
C GLY A 163 -8.34 9.48 -15.39
N ARG A 164 -8.69 10.22 -14.32
CA ARG A 164 -7.75 10.76 -13.32
C ARG A 164 -6.88 9.70 -12.67
N PHE A 165 -7.40 8.49 -12.50
CA PHE A 165 -6.70 7.37 -11.84
C PHE A 165 -6.11 6.36 -12.82
N ALA A 166 -6.26 6.58 -14.13
CA ALA A 166 -5.81 5.61 -15.12
C ALA A 166 -4.28 5.47 -15.10
N ARG A 167 -3.79 4.23 -15.20
CA ARG A 167 -2.35 3.93 -15.31
C ARG A 167 -1.53 4.45 -14.11
N TYR A 168 -2.09 4.40 -12.90
CA TYR A 168 -1.42 4.86 -11.67
C TYR A 168 -1.08 6.36 -11.68
N ALA A 169 -1.85 7.18 -12.39
CA ALA A 169 -1.62 8.63 -12.47
C ALA A 169 -1.75 9.37 -11.13
N TRP A 170 -2.29 8.71 -10.10
CA TRP A 170 -2.38 9.18 -8.72
C TRP A 170 -1.08 9.03 -7.93
N ALA A 171 -0.10 8.26 -8.42
CA ALA A 171 1.15 8.07 -7.68
C ALA A 171 1.90 9.40 -7.55
N GLY A 172 2.18 9.81 -6.31
CA GLY A 172 2.88 11.06 -5.95
C GLY A 172 1.98 12.27 -5.83
N THR A 173 0.66 12.10 -5.92
CA THR A 173 -0.29 13.22 -5.90
C THR A 173 -1.04 13.34 -4.57
N ASN A 174 -0.93 12.35 -3.68
CA ASN A 174 -1.75 12.13 -2.49
C ASN A 174 -3.25 11.97 -2.81
N GLU A 175 -3.60 11.70 -4.07
CA GLU A 175 -4.98 11.44 -4.45
C GLU A 175 -5.32 9.96 -4.28
N HIS A 176 -6.54 9.71 -3.81
CA HIS A 176 -7.02 8.37 -3.51
C HIS A 176 -8.32 8.08 -4.27
N LEU A 177 -8.42 6.91 -4.90
CA LEU A 177 -9.66 6.39 -5.46
C LEU A 177 -10.26 5.37 -4.50
N LEU A 178 -11.48 5.62 -4.02
CA LEU A 178 -12.27 4.65 -3.30
C LEU A 178 -13.36 4.09 -4.22
N VAL A 179 -13.28 2.80 -4.53
CA VAL A 179 -14.28 2.08 -5.30
C VAL A 179 -15.20 1.31 -4.35
N LEU A 180 -16.47 1.71 -4.36
CA LEU A 180 -17.54 1.02 -3.65
C LEU A 180 -18.47 0.37 -4.68
N THR A 181 -19.15 -0.70 -4.31
CA THR A 181 -20.13 -1.36 -5.19
C THR A 181 -21.54 -1.22 -4.64
N ARG A 182 -22.53 -1.15 -5.54
CA ARG A 182 -23.96 -1.22 -5.14
C ARG A 182 -24.37 -2.65 -4.85
N GLU A 183 -23.81 -3.60 -5.58
CA GLU A 183 -24.03 -5.03 -5.42
C GLU A 183 -23.07 -5.63 -4.40
N THR A 184 -23.46 -6.77 -3.81
CA THR A 184 -22.58 -7.52 -2.90
C THR A 184 -21.55 -8.30 -3.69
N CYS A 185 -20.34 -7.75 -3.77
CA CYS A 185 -19.22 -8.34 -4.50
C CYS A 185 -18.37 -9.26 -3.62
N GLY A 186 -19.04 -10.16 -2.90
CA GLY A 186 -18.44 -10.94 -1.83
C GLY A 186 -18.14 -10.10 -0.57
N THR A 187 -17.27 -10.60 0.29
CA THR A 187 -16.79 -9.94 1.51
C THR A 187 -15.30 -9.65 1.37
N THR A 188 -14.96 -8.67 0.54
CA THR A 188 -13.57 -8.39 0.17
C THR A 188 -13.34 -6.90 0.14
N ALA A 189 -12.20 -6.49 0.68
CA ALA A 189 -11.61 -5.18 0.48
C ALA A 189 -10.12 -5.37 0.19
N PHE A 190 -9.53 -4.40 -0.48
CA PHE A 190 -8.08 -4.33 -0.69
C PHE A 190 -7.67 -2.92 -1.07
N GLY A 191 -6.42 -2.61 -0.75
CA GLY A 191 -5.78 -1.31 -0.89
C GLY A 191 -4.44 -1.45 -1.58
N THR A 192 -4.10 -0.47 -2.40
CA THR A 192 -2.75 -0.39 -2.94
C THR A 192 -1.77 0.05 -1.86
N VAL A 193 -0.58 -0.55 -1.83
CA VAL A 193 0.45 -0.16 -0.86
C VAL A 193 1.51 0.73 -1.49
N GLY A 194 1.73 1.89 -0.87
CA GLY A 194 2.75 2.86 -1.28
C GLY A 194 2.32 3.76 -2.45
N GLY A 195 3.18 4.71 -2.82
CA GLY A 195 2.93 5.59 -3.96
C GLY A 195 2.45 7.01 -3.62
N ASP A 196 2.39 7.42 -2.35
CA ASP A 196 1.89 8.75 -1.92
C ASP A 196 0.55 9.09 -2.60
N GLY A 197 -0.47 8.27 -2.33
CA GLY A 197 -1.75 8.20 -3.05
C GLY A 197 -2.27 6.76 -3.01
N GLY A 198 -3.39 6.44 -3.65
CA GLY A 198 -3.74 5.03 -3.82
C GLY A 198 -5.14 4.69 -4.31
N GLU A 199 -5.40 3.41 -4.46
CA GLU A 199 -6.68 2.84 -4.86
C GLU A 199 -7.16 1.86 -3.79
N ILE A 200 -8.44 1.97 -3.43
CA ILE A 200 -9.12 1.09 -2.49
C ILE A 200 -10.34 0.50 -3.20
N PHE A 201 -10.53 -0.80 -3.05
CA PHE A 201 -11.80 -1.46 -3.34
C PHE A 201 -12.43 -1.93 -2.02
N SER A 202 -13.74 -1.74 -1.84
CA SER A 202 -14.46 -2.33 -0.71
C SER A 202 -15.89 -2.73 -1.08
N SER A 203 -16.21 -4.02 -0.89
CA SER A 203 -17.57 -4.54 -1.02
C SER A 203 -18.40 -4.41 0.26
N TYR A 204 -17.78 -4.04 1.39
CA TYR A 204 -18.46 -3.91 2.68
C TYR A 204 -19.41 -2.70 2.74
N GLY A 205 -19.21 -1.69 1.89
CA GLY A 205 -20.02 -0.47 1.84
C GLY A 205 -19.84 0.45 3.05
N THR A 206 -19.87 1.76 2.86
CA THR A 206 -19.56 2.77 3.90
C THR A 206 -20.58 2.89 5.02
N GLY A 207 -21.81 2.41 4.82
CA GLY A 207 -22.90 2.46 5.80
C GLY A 207 -23.02 1.23 6.70
N THR A 208 -22.13 0.24 6.57
CA THR A 208 -22.22 -1.00 7.33
C THR A 208 -21.35 -0.97 8.59
N ALA A 209 -21.60 -1.91 9.50
CA ALA A 209 -20.88 -2.01 10.76
C ALA A 209 -19.36 -2.23 10.60
N LEU A 210 -18.94 -2.83 9.47
CA LEU A 210 -17.53 -3.06 9.11
C LEU A 210 -16.98 -2.07 8.09
N GLY A 211 -17.83 -1.33 7.38
CA GLY A 211 -17.44 -0.45 6.29
C GLY A 211 -16.36 0.56 6.66
N VAL A 212 -16.55 1.24 7.79
CA VAL A 212 -15.59 2.27 8.24
C VAL A 212 -14.29 1.65 8.76
N PRO A 213 -14.28 0.68 9.70
CA PRO A 213 -13.03 0.04 10.13
C PRO A 213 -12.19 -0.51 8.97
N VAL A 214 -12.83 -1.17 7.99
CA VAL A 214 -12.15 -1.64 6.78
C VAL A 214 -11.61 -0.45 5.97
N LEU A 215 -12.40 0.60 5.74
CA LEU A 215 -11.92 1.79 5.04
C LEU A 215 -10.70 2.44 5.73
N LEU A 216 -10.68 2.49 7.07
CA LEU A 216 -9.53 3.00 7.83
C LEU A 216 -8.29 2.14 7.56
N HIS A 217 -8.43 0.82 7.60
CA HIS A 217 -7.37 -0.16 7.31
C HIS A 217 -6.83 0.01 5.89
N GLU A 218 -7.69 -0.04 4.88
CA GLU A 218 -7.30 0.05 3.47
C GLU A 218 -6.65 1.39 3.13
N PHE A 219 -7.09 2.47 3.77
CA PHE A 219 -6.43 3.76 3.61
C PHE A 219 -5.04 3.78 4.24
N GLY A 220 -4.79 3.00 5.29
CA GLY A 220 -3.47 2.80 5.85
C GLY A 220 -2.48 2.23 4.83
N HIS A 221 -2.91 1.31 3.97
CA HIS A 221 -2.09 0.81 2.86
C HIS A 221 -1.67 1.92 1.89
N ASN A 222 -2.59 2.81 1.53
CA ASN A 222 -2.28 3.97 0.68
C ASN A 222 -1.26 4.93 1.34
N LEU A 223 -1.20 4.96 2.67
CA LEU A 223 -0.19 5.70 3.44
C LEU A 223 1.13 4.93 3.60
N GLY A 224 1.21 3.69 3.10
CA GLY A 224 2.40 2.85 3.12
C GLY A 224 2.52 1.92 4.33
N PHE A 225 1.47 1.75 5.11
CA PHE A 225 1.45 0.84 6.25
C PHE A 225 1.25 -0.62 5.80
N GLY A 226 2.01 -1.53 6.41
CA GLY A 226 1.81 -2.97 6.30
C GLY A 226 0.91 -3.52 7.40
N HIS A 227 0.65 -4.82 7.38
CA HIS A 227 -0.20 -5.47 8.37
C HIS A 227 0.38 -5.45 9.78
N ALA A 228 -0.52 -5.53 10.75
CA ALA A 228 -0.22 -5.75 12.15
C ALA A 228 -0.66 -7.15 12.59
N GLY A 229 0.33 -8.01 12.82
CA GLY A 229 0.15 -9.41 13.14
C GLY A 229 0.46 -9.76 14.59
N ALA A 230 0.22 -11.02 14.93
CA ALA A 230 0.62 -11.59 16.22
C ALA A 230 1.47 -12.87 16.03
N GLY A 231 2.67 -12.86 16.58
CA GLY A 231 3.68 -13.91 16.42
C GLY A 231 3.89 -14.73 17.70
N MET A 232 4.08 -16.03 17.56
CA MET A 232 4.37 -16.92 18.69
C MET A 232 5.36 -18.02 18.31
N CYS A 233 6.53 -18.05 18.95
CA CYS A 233 7.52 -19.12 18.74
C CYS A 233 7.11 -20.45 19.36
N ARG A 234 7.37 -21.57 18.68
CA ARG A 234 7.03 -22.93 19.12
C ARG A 234 8.03 -23.48 20.14
N SER A 235 8.17 -22.78 21.26
CA SER A 235 9.07 -23.14 22.35
C SER A 235 8.48 -22.72 23.70
N THR A 236 8.69 -23.53 24.73
CA THR A 236 8.28 -23.24 26.12
C THR A 236 9.38 -22.58 26.95
N THR A 237 10.57 -22.39 26.37
CA THR A 237 11.75 -21.82 27.05
C THR A 237 12.32 -20.60 26.35
N SER A 238 11.98 -20.39 25.07
CA SER A 238 12.31 -19.20 24.29
C SER A 238 11.04 -18.64 23.68
N PHE A 239 10.66 -17.42 24.07
CA PHE A 239 9.40 -16.81 23.63
C PHE A 239 9.57 -15.95 22.37
N ASP A 240 10.80 -15.82 21.88
CA ASP A 240 11.22 -15.07 20.70
C ASP A 240 12.22 -15.88 19.88
N GLY A 241 12.45 -15.43 18.64
CA GLY A 241 13.35 -16.04 17.66
C GLY A 241 14.15 -15.01 16.85
N ALA A 242 15.01 -15.46 15.95
CA ALA A 242 15.61 -14.57 14.96
C ALA A 242 14.53 -14.03 14.01
N ALA A 243 14.78 -12.90 13.33
CA ALA A 243 13.79 -12.33 12.40
C ALA A 243 13.36 -13.36 11.32
N ASP A 244 14.30 -14.16 10.80
CA ASP A 244 14.06 -15.19 9.79
C ASP A 244 13.28 -16.42 10.31
N ASP A 245 13.10 -16.56 11.63
CA ASP A 245 12.27 -17.60 12.23
C ASP A 245 10.79 -17.28 12.13
N TYR A 246 10.44 -15.99 11.99
CA TYR A 246 9.07 -15.52 11.86
C TYR A 246 8.60 -15.62 10.42
N ARG A 247 7.43 -16.23 10.21
CA ARG A 247 6.77 -16.33 8.90
C ARG A 247 5.26 -16.31 9.07
N TYR A 248 4.54 -15.72 8.11
CA TYR A 248 3.11 -15.95 7.99
C TYR A 248 2.87 -17.42 7.74
N ALA A 249 2.09 -18.03 8.63
CA ALA A 249 1.93 -19.47 8.66
C ALA A 249 0.65 -19.85 9.40
N THR A 250 0.03 -20.93 8.94
CA THR A 250 -1.09 -21.55 9.65
C THR A 250 -0.58 -22.44 10.78
N SER A 251 -1.49 -22.91 11.63
CA SER A 251 -1.15 -23.76 12.78
C SER A 251 -0.56 -25.13 12.41
N THR A 252 -0.66 -25.55 11.15
CA THR A 252 -0.18 -26.85 10.65
C THR A 252 1.16 -26.78 9.92
N ASP A 253 1.68 -25.59 9.64
CA ASP A 253 2.94 -25.40 8.89
C ASP A 253 4.15 -25.69 9.78
N THR A 254 4.66 -26.92 9.77
CA THR A 254 5.75 -27.39 10.65
C THR A 254 7.10 -26.65 10.48
N PRO A 255 7.52 -26.21 9.27
CA PRO A 255 8.70 -25.35 9.09
C PRO A 255 8.74 -24.01 9.82
N ALA A 256 7.58 -23.40 10.12
CA ALA A 256 7.56 -22.08 10.76
C ALA A 256 7.92 -22.20 12.25
N ALA A 257 9.12 -21.77 12.66
CA ALA A 257 9.56 -21.78 14.05
C ALA A 257 8.77 -20.78 14.91
N CYS A 258 8.48 -19.60 14.35
CA CYS A 258 7.63 -18.58 14.95
C CYS A 258 6.49 -18.18 14.00
N PRO A 259 5.39 -18.96 13.94
CA PRO A 259 4.23 -18.61 13.13
C PRO A 259 3.65 -17.24 13.52
N VAL A 260 3.35 -16.44 12.49
CA VAL A 260 2.67 -15.16 12.60
C VAL A 260 1.28 -15.28 12.01
N LEU A 261 0.27 -14.86 12.77
CA LEU A 261 -1.06 -14.60 12.24
C LEU A 261 -1.07 -13.16 11.73
N GLU A 262 -1.29 -13.00 10.43
CA GLU A 262 -1.07 -11.76 9.68
C GLU A 262 -1.80 -10.54 10.24
N TYR A 263 -3.06 -10.68 10.61
CA TYR A 263 -3.89 -9.63 11.23
C TYR A 263 -4.10 -9.87 12.72
N GLY A 264 -3.24 -10.65 13.36
CA GLY A 264 -3.43 -11.12 14.73
C GLY A 264 -3.41 -10.01 15.80
N ASP A 265 -3.09 -8.76 15.44
CA ASP A 265 -3.10 -7.63 16.36
C ASP A 265 -4.50 -6.96 16.41
N PHE A 266 -5.22 -7.13 17.50
CA PHE A 266 -6.54 -6.51 17.71
C PHE A 266 -6.47 -5.08 18.30
N LEU A 267 -5.26 -4.61 18.58
CA LEU A 267 -4.95 -3.27 19.10
C LEU A 267 -4.24 -2.42 18.04
N ASP A 268 -4.23 -2.82 16.76
CA ASP A 268 -3.70 -2.00 15.67
C ASP A 268 -4.73 -1.97 14.54
N ILE A 269 -4.98 -0.80 13.94
CA ILE A 269 -5.95 -0.66 12.86
C ILE A 269 -5.55 -1.46 11.62
N MET A 270 -4.25 -1.68 11.43
CA MET A 270 -3.70 -2.53 10.37
C MET A 270 -3.75 -4.03 10.73
N GLY A 271 -4.37 -4.39 11.85
CA GLY A 271 -4.67 -5.76 12.22
C GLY A 271 -6.11 -6.13 11.93
N TYR A 272 -6.71 -6.97 12.78
CA TYR A 272 -8.01 -7.55 12.50
C TYR A 272 -9.15 -6.51 12.53
N SER A 273 -9.89 -6.36 11.42
CA SER A 273 -11.02 -5.43 11.35
C SER A 273 -12.24 -5.94 12.12
N VAL A 274 -12.65 -5.18 13.14
CA VAL A 274 -13.79 -5.49 14.00
C VAL A 274 -14.81 -4.35 13.96
N SER A 275 -16.09 -4.70 13.82
CA SER A 275 -17.18 -3.73 13.83
C SER A 275 -17.08 -2.78 15.02
N SER A 276 -17.24 -1.48 14.76
CA SER A 276 -17.15 -0.36 15.72
C SER A 276 -15.82 -0.15 16.44
N ALA A 277 -14.81 -0.99 16.22
CA ALA A 277 -13.49 -0.83 16.81
C ALA A 277 -12.61 0.07 15.93
N ARG A 278 -11.83 0.96 16.56
CA ARG A 278 -10.91 1.88 15.88
C ARG A 278 -9.60 2.00 16.66
N PRO A 279 -8.87 0.90 16.91
CA PRO A 279 -7.64 0.96 17.70
C PRO A 279 -6.63 1.95 17.10
N HIS A 280 -5.73 2.47 17.95
CA HIS A 280 -4.59 3.25 17.47
C HIS A 280 -3.66 2.44 16.56
N LEU A 281 -2.88 3.09 15.70
CA LEU A 281 -1.68 2.46 15.13
C LEU A 281 -0.72 2.06 16.26
N SER A 282 -0.05 0.92 16.11
CA SER A 282 1.04 0.56 17.03
C SER A 282 2.17 1.60 17.00
N SER A 283 2.87 1.70 18.12
CA SER A 283 4.04 2.56 18.28
C SER A 283 5.07 2.36 17.16
N VAL A 284 5.31 1.12 16.73
CA VAL A 284 6.21 0.79 15.60
C VAL A 284 5.79 1.55 14.34
N GLN A 285 4.52 1.47 13.95
CA GLN A 285 4.02 2.12 12.74
C GLN A 285 4.06 3.64 12.88
N ARG A 286 3.66 4.18 14.04
CA ARG A 286 3.68 5.63 14.29
C ARG A 286 5.10 6.20 14.27
N VAL A 287 6.08 5.48 14.80
CA VAL A 287 7.50 5.87 14.76
C VAL A 287 8.00 5.85 13.33
N ARG A 288 7.74 4.76 12.61
CA ARG A 288 8.14 4.60 11.21
C ARG A 288 7.51 5.65 10.30
N ALA A 289 6.32 6.15 10.59
CA ALA A 289 5.69 7.24 9.84
C ALA A 289 6.09 8.65 10.32
N GLY A 290 6.82 8.77 11.45
CA GLY A 290 7.15 10.05 12.07
C GLY A 290 5.98 10.71 12.81
N TYR A 291 4.91 9.97 13.09
CA TYR A 291 3.74 10.39 13.87
C TYR A 291 3.98 10.30 15.39
N LEU A 292 4.94 9.47 15.80
CA LEU A 292 5.45 9.39 17.17
C LEU A 292 6.94 9.72 17.16
N SER A 293 7.32 10.85 17.74
CA SER A 293 8.72 11.34 17.75
C SER A 293 9.34 11.34 19.15
N ASP A 294 8.54 11.25 20.20
CA ASP A 294 8.94 11.24 21.61
C ASP A 294 9.25 9.82 22.12
N VAL A 295 10.10 9.09 21.40
CA VAL A 295 10.47 7.70 21.73
C VAL A 295 11.76 7.65 22.53
N THR A 296 11.72 6.96 23.67
CA THR A 296 12.92 6.68 24.46
C THR A 296 13.68 5.54 23.81
N THR A 297 14.91 5.77 23.34
CA THR A 297 15.76 4.72 22.80
C THR A 297 16.71 4.20 23.87
N LEU A 298 16.63 2.90 24.17
CA LEU A 298 17.55 2.19 25.05
C LEU A 298 18.54 1.40 24.22
N SER A 299 19.81 1.73 24.37
CA SER A 299 20.94 1.09 23.72
C SER A 299 22.16 1.09 24.65
N GLY A 300 23.18 0.30 24.30
CA GLY A 300 24.42 0.17 25.09
C GLY A 300 24.40 -1.04 26.03
N ALA A 301 25.50 -1.78 26.05
CA ALA A 301 25.57 -3.05 26.77
C ALA A 301 25.70 -2.86 28.29
N GLY A 302 25.06 -3.72 29.08
CA GLY A 302 25.24 -3.82 30.54
C GLY A 302 24.54 -2.76 31.36
N THR A 303 23.50 -2.14 30.81
CA THR A 303 22.72 -1.13 31.54
C THR A 303 21.39 -1.70 31.99
N GLU A 304 21.05 -1.47 33.26
CA GLU A 304 19.68 -1.61 33.77
C GLU A 304 19.04 -0.23 33.87
N ARG A 305 17.82 -0.09 33.36
CA ARG A 305 17.07 1.16 33.33
C ARG A 305 15.63 0.90 33.74
N GLN A 306 15.16 1.65 34.72
CA GLN A 306 13.73 1.78 34.94
C GLN A 306 13.18 2.87 34.03
N VAL A 307 12.12 2.55 33.29
CA VAL A 307 11.42 3.47 32.39
C VAL A 307 9.93 3.47 32.71
N VAL A 308 9.31 4.64 32.55
CA VAL A 308 7.86 4.77 32.65
C VAL A 308 7.33 5.01 31.24
N VAL A 309 6.48 4.09 30.77
CA VAL A 309 5.84 4.17 29.46
C VAL A 309 4.43 4.71 29.65
N GLY A 310 4.17 5.90 29.12
CA GLY A 310 2.82 6.48 29.12
C GLY A 310 1.88 5.67 28.23
N SER A 311 0.57 5.73 28.50
CA SER A 311 -0.42 5.14 27.60
C SER A 311 -0.30 5.77 26.21
N LEU A 312 -0.44 4.95 25.16
CA LEU A 312 -0.36 5.38 23.77
C LEU A 312 -1.48 6.39 23.41
N ASP A 313 -2.65 6.30 24.06
CA ASP A 313 -3.76 7.27 23.97
C ASP A 313 -3.43 8.62 24.63
N GLY A 314 -2.43 8.65 25.51
CA GLY A 314 -2.10 9.82 26.30
C GLY A 314 -1.44 10.94 25.49
N ALA A 315 -1.51 12.17 26.01
CA ALA A 315 -0.74 13.30 25.52
C ALA A 315 0.66 13.41 26.18
N ALA A 316 0.98 12.48 27.10
CA ALA A 316 2.27 12.46 27.80
C ALA A 316 3.42 12.14 26.83
N THR A 317 4.62 12.63 27.14
CA THR A 317 5.84 12.24 26.42
C THR A 317 6.30 10.84 26.84
N GLY A 318 6.96 10.10 25.96
CA GLY A 318 7.54 8.79 26.29
C GLY A 318 6.52 7.65 26.22
N ARG A 319 5.70 7.66 25.16
CA ARG A 319 4.61 6.67 24.93
C ARG A 319 5.09 5.36 24.29
N ALA A 320 6.36 5.31 23.93
CA ALA A 320 7.02 4.10 23.45
C ALA A 320 8.49 4.10 23.84
N VAL A 321 9.04 2.89 23.95
CA VAL A 321 10.47 2.66 24.16
C VAL A 321 10.99 1.79 23.02
N LYS A 322 11.98 2.29 22.28
CA LYS A 322 12.75 1.51 21.31
C LYS A 322 13.92 0.86 22.06
N VAL A 323 13.99 -0.47 22.07
CA VAL A 323 15.10 -1.23 22.65
C VAL A 323 15.93 -1.80 21.51
N VAL A 324 17.19 -1.39 21.43
CA VAL A 324 18.16 -1.99 20.50
C VAL A 324 18.83 -3.14 21.23
N ASP A 325 18.54 -4.37 20.82
CA ASP A 325 19.13 -5.58 21.39
C ASP A 325 20.67 -5.52 21.19
N PRO A 326 21.48 -5.49 22.28
CA PRO A 326 22.92 -5.30 22.19
C PRO A 326 23.67 -6.50 21.60
N ILE A 327 23.02 -7.67 21.46
CA ILE A 327 23.61 -8.88 20.91
C ILE A 327 23.22 -9.06 19.44
N SER A 328 21.94 -8.89 19.08
CA SER A 328 21.47 -9.08 17.69
C SER A 328 21.48 -7.80 16.86
N GLY A 329 21.47 -6.64 17.49
CA GLY A 329 21.23 -5.35 16.84
C GLY A 329 19.79 -5.14 16.37
N GLN A 330 18.86 -6.03 16.74
CA GLN A 330 17.45 -5.93 16.36
C GLN A 330 16.71 -4.92 17.21
N ASP A 331 15.77 -4.22 16.58
CA ASP A 331 14.91 -3.25 17.24
C ASP A 331 13.64 -3.93 17.76
N TYR A 332 13.33 -3.64 19.02
CA TYR A 332 12.08 -4.00 19.68
C TYR A 332 11.40 -2.73 20.18
N TYR A 333 10.08 -2.74 20.21
CA TYR A 333 9.30 -1.63 20.72
C TYR A 333 8.44 -2.09 21.89
N LEU A 334 8.48 -1.32 22.97
CA LEU A 334 7.63 -1.50 24.14
C LEU A 334 6.57 -0.40 24.13
N GLU A 335 5.31 -0.79 24.17
CA GLU A 335 4.18 0.14 24.28
C GLU A 335 3.25 -0.26 25.42
N TYR A 336 2.50 0.71 25.92
CA TYR A 336 1.48 0.51 26.95
C TYR A 336 0.12 0.97 26.42
N ARG A 337 -0.87 0.07 26.47
CA ARG A 337 -2.23 0.28 25.92
C ARG A 337 -3.25 0.18 27.05
N THR A 338 -4.29 1.00 27.02
CA THR A 338 -5.28 1.09 28.11
C THR A 338 -6.70 1.16 27.58
N ALA A 339 -7.69 0.85 28.41
CA ALA A 339 -9.12 0.96 28.07
C ALA A 339 -9.63 2.41 28.04
N THR A 340 -8.79 3.36 27.65
CA THR A 340 -9.06 4.80 27.64
C THR A 340 -8.95 5.35 26.23
N GLY A 341 -9.26 6.63 26.03
CA GLY A 341 -9.07 7.29 24.74
C GLY A 341 -9.75 6.54 23.60
N GLN A 342 -9.00 6.34 22.51
CA GLN A 342 -9.46 5.69 21.31
C GLN A 342 -9.49 4.16 21.47
N ASP A 343 -8.52 3.61 22.22
CA ASP A 343 -8.44 2.17 22.49
C ASP A 343 -9.56 1.64 23.38
N ALA A 344 -10.27 2.50 24.10
CA ALA A 344 -11.51 2.12 24.82
C ALA A 344 -12.53 1.39 23.91
N THR A 345 -12.51 1.68 22.61
CA THR A 345 -13.39 1.05 21.60
C THR A 345 -12.75 -0.15 20.89
N SER A 346 -11.46 -0.41 21.10
CA SER A 346 -10.76 -1.56 20.51
C SER A 346 -11.44 -2.88 20.90
N ALA A 347 -11.26 -3.92 20.09
CA ALA A 347 -11.83 -5.22 20.40
C ALA A 347 -11.36 -5.76 21.76
N GLU A 348 -10.11 -5.46 22.13
CA GLU A 348 -9.48 -5.81 23.41
C GLU A 348 -10.27 -5.24 24.60
N PHE A 349 -10.57 -3.93 24.58
CA PHE A 349 -11.18 -3.25 25.71
C PHE A 349 -12.71 -3.08 25.60
N ALA A 350 -13.32 -3.42 24.46
CA ALA A 350 -14.76 -3.40 24.24
C ALA A 350 -15.53 -4.58 24.87
N GLY A 351 -14.85 -5.51 25.57
CA GLY A 351 -15.50 -6.63 26.27
C GLY A 351 -15.83 -7.81 25.36
N ARG A 352 -15.03 -7.99 24.30
CA ARG A 352 -15.05 -9.20 23.50
C ARG A 352 -14.49 -10.38 24.30
N SER A 353 -14.92 -11.59 23.95
CA SER A 353 -14.36 -12.81 24.52
C SER A 353 -12.91 -13.00 24.07
N SER A 354 -12.08 -13.56 24.96
CA SER A 354 -10.70 -13.94 24.64
C SER A 354 -10.63 -14.77 23.36
N SER A 355 -9.71 -14.42 22.46
CA SER A 355 -9.42 -15.15 21.23
C SER A 355 -8.16 -15.99 21.42
N CYS A 356 -8.35 -17.28 21.74
CA CYS A 356 -7.25 -18.23 21.91
C CYS A 356 -7.24 -19.25 20.78
N ALA A 357 -6.19 -19.25 19.96
CA ALA A 357 -6.05 -20.12 18.80
C ALA A 357 -4.77 -20.98 18.89
N LEU A 358 -4.85 -22.21 18.42
CA LEU A 358 -3.67 -23.07 18.29
C LEU A 358 -2.73 -22.51 17.22
N VAL A 359 -1.44 -22.42 17.54
CA VAL A 359 -0.37 -22.06 16.58
C VAL A 359 0.48 -23.27 16.17
N ALA A 360 0.38 -24.34 16.95
CA ALA A 360 0.92 -25.68 16.71
C ALA A 360 0.27 -26.67 17.68
N PRO A 361 0.40 -27.99 17.46
CA PRO A 361 0.03 -28.97 18.46
C PRO A 361 0.66 -28.65 19.83
N GLY A 362 -0.18 -28.38 20.82
CA GLY A 362 0.25 -28.05 22.18
C GLY A 362 0.63 -26.59 22.43
N TYR A 363 0.58 -25.70 21.43
CA TYR A 363 0.88 -24.28 21.60
C TYR A 363 -0.33 -23.41 21.27
N THR A 364 -0.71 -22.52 22.19
CA THR A 364 -1.88 -21.63 22.05
C THR A 364 -1.44 -20.17 22.16
N ARG A 365 -1.83 -19.35 21.19
CA ARG A 365 -1.73 -17.89 21.28
C ARG A 365 -3.08 -17.33 21.68
N CYS A 366 -3.10 -16.42 22.63
CA CYS A 366 -4.29 -15.75 23.13
C CYS A 366 -4.17 -14.22 22.93
N ALA A 367 -5.28 -13.60 22.59
CA ALA A 367 -5.47 -12.16 22.48
C ALA A 367 -6.85 -11.80 23.06
N LEU A 368 -7.17 -10.50 23.19
CA LEU A 368 -8.41 -10.06 23.85
C LEU A 368 -8.45 -10.49 25.33
N THR A 369 -7.31 -10.45 26.00
CA THR A 369 -7.10 -10.90 27.39
C THR A 369 -6.61 -9.80 28.33
N SER A 370 -6.35 -8.59 27.83
CA SER A 370 -5.89 -7.46 28.63
C SER A 370 -6.88 -7.09 29.74
N ASP A 371 -6.36 -6.81 30.93
CA ASP A 371 -7.15 -6.28 32.02
C ASP A 371 -7.54 -4.82 31.72
N LYS A 372 -8.85 -4.54 31.67
CA LYS A 372 -9.36 -3.20 31.36
C LYS A 372 -9.01 -2.15 32.43
N THR A 373 -8.77 -2.58 33.66
CA THR A 373 -8.51 -1.69 34.81
C THR A 373 -7.06 -1.22 34.84
N THR A 374 -6.13 -2.08 34.43
CA THR A 374 -4.68 -1.82 34.46
C THR A 374 -4.08 -1.61 33.08
N GLY A 375 -4.75 -2.00 32.00
CA GLY A 375 -4.19 -1.99 30.65
C GLY A 375 -3.16 -3.11 30.45
N SER A 376 -2.33 -2.98 29.43
CA SER A 376 -1.35 -4.01 29.08
C SER A 376 -0.10 -3.48 28.38
N VAL A 377 1.04 -4.12 28.65
CA VAL A 377 2.32 -3.81 28.01
C VAL A 377 2.53 -4.76 26.84
N ARG A 378 2.98 -4.25 25.70
CA ARG A 378 3.17 -5.05 24.49
C ARG A 378 4.62 -4.98 24.04
N VAL A 379 5.15 -6.11 23.57
CA VAL A 379 6.46 -6.21 22.94
C VAL A 379 6.23 -6.41 21.45
N LEU A 380 6.70 -5.45 20.65
CA LEU A 380 6.47 -5.41 19.21
C LEU A 380 7.79 -5.50 18.45
N ARG A 381 7.73 -6.10 17.26
CA ARG A 381 8.82 -6.12 16.29
C ARG A 381 8.36 -5.60 14.94
N SER A 382 9.28 -5.01 14.19
CA SER A 382 9.10 -4.71 12.78
C SER A 382 9.73 -5.83 11.95
N LEU A 383 8.95 -6.50 11.11
CA LEU A 383 9.37 -7.69 10.36
C LEU A 383 8.91 -7.60 8.91
N THR A 384 9.75 -8.08 7.99
CA THR A 384 9.43 -8.13 6.55
C THR A 384 9.33 -9.60 6.13
N PHE A 385 8.13 -10.05 5.74
CA PHE A 385 7.86 -11.47 5.45
C PHE A 385 7.96 -11.82 3.96
N SER A 386 7.38 -10.98 3.10
CA SER A 386 7.41 -11.11 1.65
C SER A 386 7.13 -9.77 0.99
N GLY A 387 7.78 -9.49 -0.14
CA GLY A 387 7.67 -8.19 -0.82
C GLY A 387 8.56 -7.13 -0.17
N THR A 388 8.16 -5.87 -0.30
CA THR A 388 8.92 -4.73 0.25
C THR A 388 8.28 -4.09 1.48
N VAL A 389 7.06 -4.52 1.83
CA VAL A 389 6.27 -3.92 2.91
C VAL A 389 6.68 -4.51 4.24
N THR A 390 6.93 -3.63 5.22
CA THR A 390 7.26 -4.02 6.57
C THR A 390 6.00 -4.07 7.43
N SER A 391 5.79 -5.21 8.08
CA SER A 391 4.68 -5.48 8.98
C SER A 391 5.11 -5.26 10.44
N THR A 392 4.15 -4.96 11.30
CA THR A 392 4.37 -4.97 12.75
C THR A 392 3.89 -6.30 13.32
N VAL A 393 4.62 -6.87 14.27
CA VAL A 393 4.22 -8.11 14.94
C VAL A 393 4.24 -7.92 16.45
N ALA A 394 3.08 -8.12 17.06
CA ALA A 394 2.95 -8.27 18.50
C ALA A 394 3.38 -9.66 18.93
N LEU A 395 4.33 -9.73 19.86
CA LEU A 395 4.84 -11.00 20.34
C LEU A 395 3.92 -11.55 21.44
N ALA A 396 3.54 -12.82 21.31
CA ALA A 396 2.86 -13.55 22.37
C ALA A 396 3.88 -14.02 23.41
N VAL A 397 4.04 -13.24 24.48
CA VAL A 397 5.13 -13.35 25.46
C VAL A 397 4.65 -13.42 26.92
N GLY A 398 3.47 -12.89 27.24
CA GLY A 398 2.86 -13.07 28.56
C GLY A 398 2.32 -14.47 28.72
N LEU A 399 2.24 -14.96 29.95
CA LEU A 399 1.61 -16.24 30.22
C LEU A 399 0.10 -16.02 30.34
N ASP A 400 -0.68 -16.93 29.77
CA ASP A 400 -2.12 -16.86 29.96
C ASP A 400 -2.51 -17.15 31.43
N ALA A 401 -3.79 -17.02 31.77
CA ALA A 401 -4.31 -17.25 33.12
C ALA A 401 -3.98 -18.63 33.75
N LYS A 402 -3.49 -19.61 32.97
CA LYS A 402 -3.03 -20.91 33.48
C LYS A 402 -1.53 -20.94 33.83
N ALA A 403 -0.80 -19.86 33.59
CA ALA A 403 0.65 -19.77 33.77
C ALA A 403 1.42 -20.88 33.02
N ASP A 404 0.92 -21.27 31.84
CA ASP A 404 1.50 -22.34 31.01
C ASP A 404 2.37 -21.72 29.91
N PRO A 405 3.70 -21.98 29.86
CA PRO A 405 4.59 -21.43 28.82
C PRO A 405 4.21 -21.78 27.37
N SER A 406 3.37 -22.81 27.19
CA SER A 406 2.82 -23.20 25.90
C SER A 406 1.55 -22.42 25.52
N ARG A 407 1.01 -21.61 26.42
CA ARG A 407 -0.17 -20.77 26.23
C ARG A 407 0.15 -19.32 26.58
N ARG A 408 0.22 -18.47 25.56
CA ARG A 408 0.76 -17.11 25.73
C ARG A 408 -0.17 -16.04 25.21
N ASP A 409 -0.23 -14.96 25.96
CA ASP A 409 -0.97 -13.76 25.62
C ASP A 409 -0.08 -12.78 24.82
N THR A 410 -0.68 -11.96 23.96
CA THR A 410 0.00 -10.95 23.11
C THR A 410 0.45 -9.69 23.86
N HIS A 411 0.51 -9.76 25.19
CA HIS A 411 0.86 -8.69 26.09
C HIS A 411 1.68 -9.23 27.28
N LEU A 412 2.07 -8.36 28.19
CA LEU A 412 2.65 -8.66 29.49
C LEU A 412 1.80 -7.96 30.56
N ASP A 413 1.48 -8.70 31.61
CA ASP A 413 0.85 -8.18 32.81
C ASP A 413 1.88 -7.79 33.89
N ALA A 414 1.41 -7.08 34.93
CA ALA A 414 2.28 -6.71 36.04
C ALA A 414 2.85 -7.95 36.76
N GLY A 415 4.17 -7.98 36.92
CA GLY A 415 4.92 -9.11 37.46
C GLY A 415 5.49 -10.04 36.38
N GLU A 416 5.08 -9.90 35.12
CA GLU A 416 5.61 -10.69 34.02
C GLU A 416 6.87 -10.07 33.41
N SER A 417 7.60 -10.90 32.67
CA SER A 417 8.83 -10.49 32.00
C SER A 417 9.01 -11.21 30.67
N PHE A 418 9.71 -10.55 29.76
CA PHE A 418 10.12 -11.08 28.47
C PHE A 418 11.63 -10.92 28.31
N THR A 419 12.28 -11.92 27.70
CA THR A 419 13.69 -11.87 27.33
C THR A 419 13.83 -12.19 25.85
N SER A 420 14.62 -11.39 25.10
CA SER A 420 14.84 -11.61 23.67
C SER A 420 15.51 -12.95 23.40
N ALA A 421 15.37 -13.47 22.17
CA ALA A 421 15.77 -14.83 21.80
C ALA A 421 17.23 -15.20 22.15
N ASN A 422 18.13 -14.21 22.09
CA ASN A 422 19.56 -14.34 22.34
C ASN A 422 19.97 -13.90 23.77
N GLY A 423 19.01 -13.54 24.62
CA GLY A 423 19.27 -12.99 25.95
C GLY A 423 19.87 -11.59 25.94
N GLY A 424 19.71 -10.84 24.85
CA GLY A 424 20.28 -9.51 24.67
C GLY A 424 19.60 -8.44 25.52
N PHE A 425 18.30 -8.56 25.76
CA PHE A 425 17.63 -7.76 26.77
C PHE A 425 16.51 -8.51 27.47
N THR A 426 16.17 -8.04 28.66
CA THR A 426 14.99 -8.45 29.42
C THR A 426 14.18 -7.21 29.78
N VAL A 427 12.86 -7.29 29.61
CA VAL A 427 11.89 -6.31 30.13
C VAL A 427 11.03 -6.98 31.19
N SER A 428 10.86 -6.34 32.33
CA SER A 428 9.98 -6.77 33.42
C SER A 428 8.98 -5.69 33.75
N VAL A 429 7.69 -6.04 33.79
CA VAL A 429 6.62 -5.10 34.13
C VAL A 429 6.47 -5.04 35.65
N ARG A 430 6.87 -3.93 36.28
CA ARG A 430 6.71 -3.76 37.74
C ARG A 430 5.28 -3.46 38.14
N SER A 431 4.68 -2.51 37.45
CA SER A 431 3.34 -2.01 37.73
C SER A 431 2.77 -1.32 36.51
N MET A 432 1.43 -1.25 36.44
CA MET A 432 0.72 -0.55 35.38
C MET A 432 -0.50 0.13 35.99
N THR A 433 -0.70 1.40 35.64
CA THR A 433 -1.95 2.11 35.95
C THR A 433 -2.27 3.06 34.80
N PRO A 434 -3.54 3.21 34.40
CA PRO A 434 -3.88 4.07 33.27
C PRO A 434 -3.41 5.53 33.42
N SER A 435 -3.40 6.06 34.64
CA SER A 435 -2.94 7.42 34.93
C SER A 435 -1.43 7.55 35.16
N GLY A 436 -0.77 6.51 35.66
CA GLY A 436 0.66 6.52 36.00
C GLY A 436 1.58 5.90 34.95
N GLY A 437 1.01 5.27 33.91
CA GLY A 437 1.77 4.52 32.91
C GLY A 437 2.18 3.12 33.39
N ALA A 438 2.94 2.43 32.54
CA ALA A 438 3.60 1.18 32.87
C ALA A 438 5.04 1.44 33.33
N VAL A 439 5.40 0.95 34.52
CA VAL A 439 6.77 1.01 35.05
C VAL A 439 7.48 -0.27 34.65
N LEU A 440 8.49 -0.14 33.79
CA LEU A 440 9.26 -1.25 33.26
C LEU A 440 10.70 -1.20 33.75
N ASP A 441 11.25 -2.33 34.16
CA ASP A 441 12.70 -2.49 34.23
C ASP A 441 13.20 -3.12 32.95
N VAL A 442 14.09 -2.44 32.25
CA VAL A 442 14.75 -2.93 31.05
C VAL A 442 16.22 -3.16 31.37
N THR A 443 16.64 -4.42 31.28
CA THR A 443 18.03 -4.82 31.45
C THR A 443 18.61 -5.16 30.08
N LEU A 444 19.64 -4.44 29.67
CA LEU A 444 20.44 -4.76 28.49
C LEU A 444 21.62 -5.62 28.92
N ALA A 445 21.80 -6.76 28.27
CA ALA A 445 22.88 -7.68 28.58
C ALA A 445 24.23 -6.96 28.55
N GLY A 446 25.07 -7.23 29.55
CA GLY A 446 26.48 -6.83 29.53
C GLY A 446 27.14 -7.32 28.25
N ALA A 447 28.16 -6.62 27.77
CA ALA A 447 28.96 -7.12 26.67
C ALA A 447 29.47 -8.50 27.07
N ALA A 448 28.82 -9.55 26.57
CA ALA A 448 29.30 -10.90 26.78
C ALA A 448 30.75 -10.85 26.29
N LYS A 449 31.71 -11.29 27.12
CA LYS A 449 33.03 -11.64 26.61
C LYS A 449 32.74 -12.56 25.44
N GLN A 450 32.92 -12.06 24.23
CA GLN A 450 32.67 -12.81 23.03
C GLN A 450 33.40 -14.14 23.22
N ARG A 451 32.67 -15.23 23.44
CA ARG A 451 33.14 -16.49 22.88
C ARG A 451 33.26 -16.15 21.41
N PRO A 452 34.43 -16.29 20.75
CA PRO A 452 34.58 -15.85 19.38
C PRO A 452 33.61 -16.67 18.52
N VAL A 453 32.39 -16.17 18.38
CA VAL A 453 31.76 -16.10 17.08
C VAL A 453 32.77 -15.28 16.30
N ALA A 454 33.33 -15.89 15.26
CA ALA A 454 34.14 -15.16 14.31
C ALA A 454 33.46 -13.80 14.09
N ALA A 455 34.23 -12.70 14.16
CA ALA A 455 33.76 -11.38 13.74
C ALA A 455 32.83 -11.58 12.54
N PRO A 456 31.65 -10.92 12.46
CA PRO A 456 30.71 -11.15 11.35
C PRO A 456 31.57 -11.18 10.11
N ALA A 457 31.69 -12.36 9.48
CA ALA A 457 32.72 -12.58 8.49
C ALA A 457 32.50 -11.46 7.50
N THR A 458 33.47 -10.53 7.41
CA THR A 458 33.29 -9.30 6.63
C THR A 458 32.73 -9.73 5.31
N ALA A 459 31.48 -9.33 5.02
CA ALA A 459 30.72 -9.88 3.92
C ALA A 459 31.61 -9.86 2.70
N VAL A 460 31.82 -11.03 2.08
CA VAL A 460 32.81 -11.16 1.02
C VAL A 460 32.43 -10.17 -0.05
N ALA A 461 33.29 -9.16 -0.26
CA ALA A 461 33.00 -8.08 -1.20
C ALA A 461 32.75 -8.69 -2.58
N THR A 462 31.69 -8.24 -3.24
CA THR A 462 31.42 -8.64 -4.62
C THR A 462 31.72 -7.50 -5.58
N THR A 463 32.04 -7.84 -6.82
CA THR A 463 32.19 -6.88 -7.92
C THR A 463 31.32 -7.32 -9.08
N SER A 464 30.43 -6.43 -9.50
CA SER A 464 29.55 -6.64 -10.64
C SER A 464 30.05 -5.91 -11.88
N THR A 465 30.13 -6.62 -13.00
CA THR A 465 30.52 -6.06 -14.31
C THR A 465 29.43 -6.33 -15.32
N LEU A 466 28.87 -5.27 -15.91
CA LEU A 466 27.82 -5.37 -16.93
C LEU A 466 28.42 -5.26 -18.32
N THR A 467 28.00 -6.16 -19.21
CA THR A 467 28.32 -6.14 -20.64
C THR A 467 27.05 -6.33 -21.46
N VAL A 468 27.03 -5.84 -22.69
CA VAL A 468 25.92 -6.04 -23.63
C VAL A 468 26.46 -6.69 -24.90
N ASP A 469 25.67 -7.57 -25.50
CA ASP A 469 26.05 -8.25 -26.75
C ASP A 469 25.93 -7.35 -27.99
N ARG A 470 25.18 -6.25 -27.88
CA ARG A 470 25.06 -5.18 -28.87
C ARG A 470 24.64 -3.87 -28.19
N THR A 471 24.97 -2.74 -28.81
CA THR A 471 24.64 -1.40 -28.27
C THR A 471 23.41 -0.77 -28.92
N ARG A 472 22.80 -1.45 -29.91
CA ARG A 472 21.60 -0.98 -30.60
C ARG A 472 20.59 -2.10 -30.79
N GLN A 473 19.30 -1.76 -30.67
CA GLN A 473 18.17 -2.57 -31.12
C GLN A 473 17.10 -1.66 -31.74
N ALA A 474 16.27 -2.19 -32.63
CA ALA A 474 15.09 -1.46 -33.11
C ALA A 474 13.85 -1.84 -32.31
N TYR A 475 12.91 -0.90 -32.17
CA TYR A 475 11.60 -1.17 -31.57
C TYR A 475 10.89 -2.34 -32.29
N GLY A 476 10.29 -3.26 -31.54
CA GLY A 476 9.62 -4.45 -32.06
C GLY A 476 10.56 -5.55 -32.61
N SER A 477 11.88 -5.34 -32.59
CA SER A 477 12.84 -6.31 -33.14
C SER A 477 12.84 -7.64 -32.38
N THR A 478 12.98 -8.74 -33.12
CA THR A 478 13.25 -10.07 -32.54
C THR A 478 14.72 -10.25 -32.14
N THR A 479 15.62 -9.46 -32.72
CA THR A 479 17.03 -9.36 -32.30
C THR A 479 17.13 -8.26 -31.25
N ARG A 480 17.24 -8.64 -29.97
CA ARG A 480 17.13 -7.74 -28.81
C ARG A 480 18.44 -7.68 -28.05
N ILE A 481 18.75 -6.57 -27.39
CA ILE A 481 19.97 -6.47 -26.57
C ILE A 481 19.88 -7.44 -25.40
N THR A 482 20.91 -8.27 -25.22
CA THR A 482 21.10 -9.09 -24.02
C THR A 482 22.22 -8.49 -23.19
N ALA A 483 21.87 -8.08 -21.98
CA ALA A 483 22.80 -7.58 -20.97
C ALA A 483 23.23 -8.76 -20.09
N THR A 484 24.54 -9.01 -20.02
CA THR A 484 25.13 -10.04 -19.18
C THR A 484 25.93 -9.39 -18.08
N THR A 485 25.54 -9.66 -16.84
CA THR A 485 26.25 -9.24 -15.63
C THR A 485 27.09 -10.40 -15.15
N ARG A 486 28.38 -10.13 -14.91
CA ARG A 486 29.29 -11.05 -14.23
C ARG A 486 29.56 -10.54 -12.83
N VAL A 487 29.23 -11.36 -11.85
CA VAL A 487 29.49 -11.13 -10.43
C VAL A 487 30.69 -11.98 -10.03
N VAL A 488 31.62 -11.38 -9.30
CA VAL A 488 32.73 -12.10 -8.66
C VAL A 488 32.79 -11.76 -7.20
N THR A 489 33.12 -12.73 -6.36
CA THR A 489 33.42 -12.56 -4.94
C THR A 489 34.93 -12.36 -4.78
N ALA A 490 35.33 -11.57 -3.78
CA ALA A 490 36.75 -11.30 -3.51
C ALA A 490 37.54 -12.56 -3.08
N ASP A 491 36.87 -13.56 -2.49
CA ASP A 491 37.47 -14.81 -2.05
C ASP A 491 37.39 -15.95 -3.10
N GLY A 492 36.77 -15.70 -4.26
CA GLY A 492 36.59 -16.68 -5.33
C GLY A 492 35.46 -17.70 -5.11
N SER A 493 34.68 -17.59 -4.03
CA SER A 493 33.47 -18.38 -3.82
C SER A 493 32.41 -18.10 -4.89
N ALA A 494 31.50 -19.06 -5.14
CA ALA A 494 30.42 -18.82 -6.10
C ALA A 494 29.48 -17.71 -5.58
N PRO A 495 29.22 -16.64 -6.37
CA PRO A 495 28.24 -15.64 -5.98
C PRO A 495 26.83 -16.26 -6.00
N VAL A 496 26.04 -16.03 -4.94
CA VAL A 496 24.67 -16.53 -4.83
C VAL A 496 23.76 -15.35 -4.52
N GLY A 497 22.90 -15.02 -5.48
CA GLY A 497 22.03 -13.87 -5.37
C GLY A 497 21.31 -13.55 -6.66
N THR A 498 20.63 -12.42 -6.66
CA THR A 498 19.85 -11.93 -7.80
C THR A 498 20.50 -10.68 -8.38
N VAL A 499 20.60 -10.62 -9.71
CA VAL A 499 20.97 -9.41 -10.43
C VAL A 499 19.71 -8.77 -10.99
N THR A 500 19.54 -7.48 -10.73
CA THR A 500 18.51 -6.63 -11.32
C THR A 500 19.15 -5.67 -12.32
N LEU A 501 18.72 -5.74 -13.57
CA LEU A 501 19.11 -4.81 -14.62
C LEU A 501 18.16 -3.60 -14.59
N ARG A 502 18.72 -2.40 -14.50
CA ARG A 502 18.02 -1.12 -14.45
C ARG A 502 18.41 -0.25 -15.64
N ASP A 503 17.47 0.58 -16.09
CA ASP A 503 17.71 1.70 -16.99
C ASP A 503 17.33 2.98 -16.25
N GLY A 504 18.34 3.74 -15.80
CA GLY A 504 18.12 4.77 -14.78
C GLY A 504 17.58 4.15 -13.49
N THR A 505 16.40 4.60 -13.05
CA THR A 505 15.71 4.07 -11.85
C THR A 505 14.77 2.91 -12.16
N SER A 506 14.37 2.71 -13.43
CA SER A 506 13.40 1.69 -13.84
C SER A 506 14.02 0.30 -13.96
N THR A 507 13.35 -0.72 -13.43
CA THR A 507 13.78 -2.12 -13.59
C THR A 507 13.42 -2.64 -14.98
N VAL A 508 14.41 -3.13 -15.72
CA VAL A 508 14.24 -3.80 -17.02
C VAL A 508 13.93 -5.29 -16.83
N GLY A 509 14.52 -5.91 -15.81
CA GLY A 509 14.27 -7.30 -15.43
C GLY A 509 15.31 -7.80 -14.45
N SER A 510 15.04 -8.95 -13.84
CA SER A 510 15.92 -9.59 -12.86
C SER A 510 16.16 -11.05 -13.21
N ALA A 511 17.35 -11.54 -12.90
CA ALA A 511 17.70 -12.95 -13.07
C ALA A 511 18.74 -13.38 -12.03
N ARG A 512 18.58 -14.60 -11.52
CA ARG A 512 19.50 -15.20 -10.54
C ARG A 512 20.87 -15.42 -11.15
N VAL A 513 21.91 -15.27 -10.34
CA VAL A 513 23.29 -15.54 -10.76
C VAL A 513 23.48 -17.06 -10.90
N GLY A 514 23.93 -17.50 -12.08
CA GLY A 514 24.28 -18.88 -12.35
C GLY A 514 25.55 -19.32 -11.64
N THR A 515 25.83 -20.63 -11.64
CA THR A 515 27.01 -21.21 -11.00
C THR A 515 28.34 -20.73 -11.60
N ASP A 516 28.32 -20.14 -12.79
CA ASP A 516 29.47 -19.51 -13.45
C ASP A 516 29.65 -18.02 -13.09
N GLY A 517 28.83 -17.51 -12.17
CA GLY A 517 28.83 -16.12 -11.73
C GLY A 517 28.17 -15.15 -12.72
N ARG A 518 27.40 -15.64 -13.69
CA ARG A 518 26.74 -14.79 -14.69
C ARG A 518 25.23 -14.76 -14.54
N SER A 519 24.65 -13.62 -14.86
CA SER A 519 23.21 -13.41 -15.00
C SER A 519 22.95 -12.67 -16.31
N ALA A 520 21.94 -13.07 -17.08
CA ALA A 520 21.62 -12.46 -18.37
C ALA A 520 20.16 -12.01 -18.42
N VAL A 521 19.95 -10.73 -18.76
CA VAL A 521 18.63 -10.12 -18.93
C VAL A 521 18.56 -9.57 -20.34
N THR A 522 17.51 -9.94 -21.08
CA THR A 522 17.29 -9.45 -22.44
C THR A 522 16.25 -8.33 -22.42
N LEU A 523 16.60 -7.17 -22.98
CA LEU A 523 15.69 -6.03 -23.07
C LEU A 523 14.40 -6.41 -23.81
N PRO A 524 13.23 -5.94 -23.37
CA PRO A 524 11.98 -6.14 -24.09
C PRO A 524 12.04 -5.62 -25.54
N ALA A 525 11.30 -6.24 -26.46
CA ALA A 525 11.17 -5.73 -27.84
C ALA A 525 10.51 -4.33 -27.88
N THR A 526 9.73 -4.01 -26.85
CA THR A 526 8.94 -2.78 -26.70
C THR A 526 9.64 -1.72 -25.85
N THR A 527 10.94 -1.87 -25.56
CA THR A 527 11.72 -0.81 -24.89
C THR A 527 11.55 0.51 -25.65
N ARG A 528 11.34 1.60 -24.91
CA ARG A 528 11.11 2.94 -25.48
C ARG A 528 12.24 3.32 -26.44
N VAL A 529 11.93 4.02 -27.53
CA VAL A 529 12.95 4.55 -28.45
C VAL A 529 13.74 5.67 -27.76
N GLY A 530 15.07 5.63 -27.89
CA GLY A 530 15.96 6.63 -27.31
C GLY A 530 17.28 6.05 -26.80
N ALA A 531 18.04 6.88 -26.09
CA ALA A 531 19.24 6.45 -25.37
C ALA A 531 18.87 5.92 -23.98
N HIS A 532 19.54 4.84 -23.58
CA HIS A 532 19.35 4.14 -22.31
C HIS A 532 20.70 3.98 -21.61
N SER A 533 20.70 4.05 -20.28
CA SER A 533 21.89 3.92 -19.44
C SER A 533 21.69 2.75 -18.50
N LEU A 534 22.12 1.57 -18.94
CA LEU A 534 21.89 0.32 -18.22
C LEU A 534 22.88 0.14 -17.08
N ARG A 535 22.39 -0.22 -15.89
CA ARG A 535 23.20 -0.65 -14.73
C ARG A 535 22.64 -1.94 -14.17
N ALA A 536 23.52 -2.80 -13.71
CA ALA A 536 23.15 -4.00 -12.96
C ALA A 536 23.50 -3.84 -11.48
N SER A 537 22.56 -4.22 -10.63
CA SER A 537 22.70 -4.28 -9.16
C SER A 537 22.58 -5.74 -8.71
N PHE A 538 23.57 -6.23 -7.98
CA PHE A 538 23.60 -7.55 -7.38
C PHE A 538 23.20 -7.48 -5.91
N VAL A 539 22.19 -8.25 -5.52
CA VAL A 539 21.77 -8.45 -4.12
C VAL A 539 22.02 -9.92 -3.77
N PRO A 540 22.87 -10.21 -2.77
CA PRO A 540 23.15 -11.58 -2.34
C PRO A 540 21.99 -12.17 -1.56
N ASP A 541 21.79 -13.49 -1.67
CA ASP A 541 20.72 -14.21 -0.94
C ASP A 541 21.02 -14.30 0.58
N THR A 542 22.26 -14.03 0.98
CA THR A 542 22.71 -14.08 2.38
C THR A 542 23.66 -12.94 2.70
N ALA A 543 23.75 -12.57 3.98
CA ALA A 543 24.69 -11.55 4.46
C ALA A 543 26.18 -11.96 4.39
N ALA A 544 26.49 -13.19 3.96
CA ALA A 544 27.87 -13.67 3.81
C ALA A 544 28.61 -13.04 2.61
N GLN A 545 27.88 -12.47 1.65
CA GLN A 545 28.41 -11.76 0.49
C GLN A 545 27.91 -10.31 0.52
N GLY A 546 28.69 -9.37 0.01
CA GLY A 546 28.27 -7.97 -0.11
C GLY A 546 27.46 -7.71 -1.38
N ALA A 547 26.54 -6.75 -1.35
CA ALA A 547 25.90 -6.23 -2.56
C ALA A 547 26.90 -5.45 -3.42
N SER A 548 26.66 -5.36 -4.73
CA SER A 548 27.48 -4.55 -5.62
C SER A 548 26.74 -4.03 -6.83
N ASP A 549 27.16 -2.85 -7.31
CA ASP A 549 26.67 -2.25 -8.55
C ASP A 549 27.74 -2.27 -9.64
N SER A 550 27.28 -2.29 -10.89
CA SER A 550 28.14 -2.14 -12.06
C SER A 550 28.21 -0.70 -12.57
N ALA A 551 29.21 -0.42 -13.40
CA ALA A 551 29.26 0.79 -14.21
C ALA A 551 28.10 0.82 -15.24
N ALA A 552 27.67 2.02 -15.61
CA ALA A 552 26.63 2.19 -16.62
C ALA A 552 27.13 1.82 -18.02
N VAL A 553 26.29 1.13 -18.78
CA VAL A 553 26.50 0.81 -20.20
C VAL A 553 25.43 1.50 -21.03
N ALA A 554 25.86 2.36 -21.95
CA ALA A 554 24.96 3.08 -22.84
C ALA A 554 24.50 2.17 -24.00
N VAL A 555 23.19 2.14 -24.24
CA VAL A 555 22.60 1.51 -25.43
C VAL A 555 21.58 2.43 -26.07
N THR A 556 21.21 2.16 -27.31
CA THR A 556 20.21 2.93 -28.05
C THR A 556 19.12 2.04 -28.61
N VAL A 557 17.87 2.43 -28.43
CA VAL A 557 16.74 1.84 -29.13
C VAL A 557 16.35 2.76 -30.28
N ASP A 558 16.52 2.28 -31.50
CA ASP A 558 16.19 2.99 -32.73
C ASP A 558 14.71 2.78 -33.09
N LYS A 559 14.12 3.71 -33.84
CA LYS A 559 12.76 3.53 -34.41
C LYS A 559 12.75 2.34 -35.36
N ALA A 560 11.67 1.57 -35.36
CA ALA A 560 11.49 0.49 -36.31
C ALA A 560 11.38 1.04 -37.74
N SER A 561 12.11 0.46 -38.69
CA SER A 561 12.01 0.84 -40.09
C SER A 561 10.67 0.40 -40.67
N SER A 562 9.95 1.30 -41.35
CA SER A 562 8.72 0.96 -42.06
C SER A 562 8.94 0.94 -43.58
N SER A 563 8.04 0.24 -44.28
CA SER A 563 7.93 0.28 -45.73
C SER A 563 6.48 0.45 -46.15
N SER A 564 6.23 1.24 -47.19
CA SER A 564 4.88 1.53 -47.69
C SER A 564 4.71 1.04 -49.13
N ALA A 565 3.54 0.47 -49.44
CA ALA A 565 3.18 0.00 -50.77
C ALA A 565 1.76 0.46 -51.15
N LEU A 566 1.58 0.78 -52.43
CA LEU A 566 0.29 1.11 -53.02
C LEU A 566 -0.28 -0.10 -53.75
N SER A 567 -1.59 -0.32 -53.62
CA SER A 567 -2.33 -1.28 -54.44
C SER A 567 -3.69 -0.70 -54.87
N THR A 568 -4.11 -1.01 -56.09
CA THR A 568 -5.43 -0.65 -56.59
C THR A 568 -6.47 -1.69 -56.16
N GLY A 569 -7.61 -1.25 -55.65
CA GLY A 569 -8.83 -2.07 -55.68
C GLY A 569 -9.24 -2.32 -57.14
N THR A 570 -9.93 -3.42 -57.41
CA THR A 570 -10.24 -3.96 -58.75
C THR A 570 -11.12 -3.08 -59.67
N ALA A 571 -11.41 -1.83 -59.30
CA ALA A 571 -12.24 -0.90 -60.09
C ALA A 571 -11.40 0.19 -60.79
N PRO A 572 -11.63 0.47 -62.09
CA PRO A 572 -10.94 1.55 -62.79
C PRO A 572 -11.30 2.93 -62.21
N VAL A 573 -10.29 3.80 -62.05
CA VAL A 573 -10.50 5.18 -61.59
C VAL A 573 -11.13 5.98 -62.72
N LYS A 574 -12.38 6.39 -62.53
CA LYS A 574 -13.15 7.19 -63.49
C LYS A 574 -13.00 8.68 -63.23
N ARG A 575 -13.03 9.49 -64.28
CA ARG A 575 -13.11 10.95 -64.16
C ARG A 575 -14.33 11.37 -63.34
N ASN A 576 -14.16 12.41 -62.51
CA ASN A 576 -15.21 13.02 -61.68
C ASN A 576 -15.91 12.06 -60.69
N ALA A 577 -15.34 10.88 -60.45
CA ALA A 577 -15.81 9.94 -59.44
C ALA A 577 -14.84 9.92 -58.25
N ALA A 578 -15.36 9.61 -57.06
CA ALA A 578 -14.51 9.30 -55.91
C ALA A 578 -13.79 7.97 -56.17
N ALA A 579 -12.51 7.90 -55.78
CA ALA A 579 -11.73 6.69 -55.89
C ALA A 579 -11.07 6.37 -54.54
N ASN A 580 -10.81 5.09 -54.33
CA ASN A 580 -10.18 4.59 -53.13
C ASN A 580 -8.85 3.93 -53.52
N VAL A 581 -7.81 4.24 -52.76
CA VAL A 581 -6.48 3.67 -52.96
C VAL A 581 -6.09 2.95 -51.68
N THR A 582 -5.69 1.69 -51.80
CA THR A 582 -5.24 0.92 -50.64
C THR A 582 -3.74 1.12 -50.45
N VAL A 583 -3.35 1.51 -49.24
CA VAL A 583 -1.95 1.59 -48.81
C VAL A 583 -1.70 0.50 -47.78
N THR A 584 -0.58 -0.20 -47.94
CA THR A 584 -0.08 -1.17 -46.96
C THR A 584 1.22 -0.65 -46.39
N VAL A 585 1.31 -0.56 -45.07
CA VAL A 585 2.50 -0.22 -44.29
C VAL A 585 2.96 -1.49 -43.58
N ALA A 586 4.17 -1.94 -43.86
CA ALA A 586 4.78 -3.09 -43.23
C ALA A 586 5.95 -2.64 -42.34
N VAL A 587 5.95 -3.11 -41.09
CA VAL A 587 7.01 -2.90 -40.11
C VAL A 587 7.42 -4.26 -39.55
N PRO A 588 8.65 -4.75 -39.80
CA PRO A 588 9.12 -6.00 -39.23
C PRO A 588 9.00 -5.99 -37.70
N GLY A 589 8.40 -7.05 -37.13
CA GLY A 589 8.22 -7.17 -35.68
C GLY A 589 7.07 -6.37 -35.06
N VAL A 590 6.33 -5.59 -35.86
CA VAL A 590 5.14 -4.85 -35.42
C VAL A 590 3.96 -5.24 -36.30
N THR A 591 3.05 -6.05 -35.75
CA THR A 591 1.90 -6.60 -36.48
C THR A 591 0.84 -5.57 -36.85
N ASN A 592 0.76 -4.49 -36.07
CA ASN A 592 -0.28 -3.47 -36.19
C ASN A 592 0.32 -2.05 -36.15
N PRO A 593 1.00 -1.61 -37.22
CA PRO A 593 1.56 -0.26 -37.26
C PRO A 593 0.43 0.77 -37.34
N GLY A 594 0.39 1.73 -36.42
CA GLY A 594 -0.52 2.87 -36.47
C GLY A 594 0.13 4.09 -37.14
N GLY A 595 -0.62 5.17 -37.36
CA GLY A 595 -0.09 6.48 -37.78
C GLY A 595 -0.86 7.08 -38.95
N VAL A 596 -0.26 8.01 -39.68
CA VAL A 596 -0.95 8.75 -40.76
C VAL A 596 -0.36 8.43 -42.13
N VAL A 597 -1.24 8.16 -43.09
CA VAL A 597 -0.90 7.90 -44.49
C VAL A 597 -1.50 8.99 -45.38
N THR A 598 -0.67 9.53 -46.28
CA THR A 598 -1.05 10.54 -47.26
C THR A 598 -0.76 10.04 -48.67
N VAL A 599 -1.74 10.11 -49.57
CA VAL A 599 -1.58 9.80 -50.99
C VAL A 599 -1.49 11.09 -51.78
N SER A 600 -0.50 11.18 -52.67
CA SER A 600 -0.25 12.36 -53.50
C SER A 600 0.06 11.99 -54.96
N ALA A 601 -0.12 12.96 -55.87
CA ALA A 601 0.30 12.87 -57.26
C ALA A 601 1.05 14.14 -57.65
N GLY A 602 2.30 14.02 -58.11
CA GLY A 602 3.11 15.17 -58.50
C GLY A 602 3.29 16.22 -57.39
N GLY A 603 3.30 15.80 -56.11
CA GLY A 603 3.40 16.67 -54.94
C GLY A 603 2.07 17.21 -54.41
N LYS A 604 0.95 17.06 -55.14
CA LYS A 604 -0.39 17.44 -54.66
C LYS A 604 -0.99 16.34 -53.81
N VAL A 605 -1.40 16.66 -52.58
CA VAL A 605 -2.16 15.74 -51.71
C VAL A 605 -3.54 15.47 -52.31
N LEU A 606 -3.86 14.18 -52.45
CA LEU A 606 -5.15 13.71 -52.95
C LEU A 606 -6.04 13.17 -51.83
N GLY A 607 -5.45 12.68 -50.74
CA GLY A 607 -6.18 12.17 -49.58
C GLY A 607 -5.24 11.83 -48.44
N THR A 608 -5.76 11.90 -47.22
CA THR A 608 -5.06 11.54 -45.99
C THR A 608 -5.99 10.68 -45.13
N THR A 609 -5.45 9.64 -44.51
CA THR A 609 -6.23 8.75 -43.64
C THR A 609 -5.36 8.23 -42.51
N GLU A 610 -5.97 8.04 -41.35
CA GLU A 610 -5.34 7.38 -40.22
C GLU A 610 -5.29 5.87 -40.44
N LEU A 611 -4.10 5.29 -40.26
CA LEU A 611 -3.89 3.86 -40.19
C LEU A 611 -4.11 3.44 -38.74
N THR A 612 -5.21 2.74 -38.47
CA THR A 612 -5.54 2.24 -37.13
C THR A 612 -4.82 0.93 -36.85
N SER A 613 -4.57 0.65 -35.56
CA SER A 613 -3.93 -0.58 -35.09
C SER A 613 -4.78 -1.85 -35.29
N THR A 614 -6.00 -1.73 -35.81
CA THR A 614 -6.89 -2.87 -36.11
C THR A 614 -6.79 -3.36 -37.56
N GLY A 615 -6.14 -2.59 -38.44
CA GLY A 615 -6.09 -2.86 -39.89
C GLY A 615 -4.92 -3.74 -40.36
N GLY A 616 -4.09 -4.28 -39.46
CA GLY A 616 -2.92 -5.09 -39.82
C GLY A 616 -1.94 -4.39 -40.76
N GLY A 617 -1.82 -3.06 -40.63
CA GLY A 617 -1.00 -2.23 -41.51
C GLY A 617 -1.63 -1.88 -42.86
N ARG A 618 -2.92 -2.17 -43.09
CA ARG A 618 -3.63 -1.84 -44.32
C ARG A 618 -4.68 -0.75 -44.09
N VAL A 619 -4.67 0.28 -44.93
CA VAL A 619 -5.67 1.38 -44.90
C VAL A 619 -6.16 1.70 -46.30
N THR A 620 -7.44 2.04 -46.41
CA THR A 620 -8.05 2.53 -47.66
C THR A 620 -8.17 4.04 -47.58
N VAL A 621 -7.46 4.74 -48.46
CA VAL A 621 -7.44 6.20 -48.52
C VAL A 621 -8.42 6.67 -49.61
N PRO A 622 -9.48 7.41 -49.26
CA PRO A 622 -10.30 8.09 -50.25
C PRO A 622 -9.49 9.21 -50.88
N VAL A 623 -9.39 9.20 -52.21
CA VAL A 623 -8.66 10.22 -52.97
C VAL A 623 -9.65 11.13 -53.71
N ALA A 624 -9.30 12.41 -53.77
CA ALA A 624 -10.08 13.43 -54.47
C ALA A 624 -10.28 13.06 -55.95
N SER A 625 -11.44 13.42 -56.49
CA SER A 625 -11.80 13.13 -57.89
C SER A 625 -10.87 13.80 -58.90
N PHE A 626 -10.50 13.04 -59.92
CA PHE A 626 -9.70 13.53 -61.04
C PHE A 626 -10.62 14.21 -62.07
N THR A 627 -10.40 15.50 -62.31
CA THR A 627 -11.20 16.30 -63.25
C THR A 627 -10.73 16.18 -64.70
N ARG A 628 -9.52 15.65 -64.92
CA ARG A 628 -8.93 15.38 -66.24
C ARG A 628 -8.64 13.88 -66.36
N GLY A 629 -8.90 13.32 -67.54
CA GLY A 629 -8.41 11.98 -67.89
C GLY A 629 -6.92 12.03 -68.20
N GLY A 630 -6.21 10.92 -68.03
CA GLY A 630 -4.77 10.84 -68.26
C GLY A 630 -4.06 9.83 -67.37
N VAL A 631 -2.73 9.84 -67.45
CA VAL A 631 -1.86 8.96 -66.66
C VAL A 631 -1.35 9.73 -65.44
N TYR A 632 -1.58 9.20 -64.24
CA TYR A 632 -1.17 9.78 -62.97
C TYR A 632 -0.19 8.85 -62.25
N ALA A 633 0.90 9.40 -61.71
CA ALA A 633 1.82 8.68 -60.85
C ALA A 633 1.53 9.00 -59.39
N LEU A 634 0.95 8.04 -58.67
CA LEU A 634 0.61 8.16 -57.26
C LEU A 634 1.76 7.72 -56.37
N THR A 635 1.93 8.39 -55.24
CA THR A 635 2.85 8.02 -54.15
C THR A 635 2.12 8.09 -52.82
N ALA A 636 2.37 7.11 -51.94
CA ALA A 636 1.92 7.15 -50.56
C ALA A 636 3.10 7.47 -49.64
N SER A 637 2.90 8.41 -48.72
CA SER A 637 3.83 8.72 -47.63
C SER A 637 3.19 8.35 -46.31
N TYR A 638 3.89 7.53 -45.53
CA TYR A 638 3.57 7.23 -44.15
C TYR A 638 4.46 8.08 -43.23
N ALA A 639 3.84 8.85 -42.33
CA ALA A 639 4.53 9.85 -41.52
C ALA A 639 5.41 9.25 -40.40
N GLY A 640 5.24 7.97 -40.08
CA GLY A 640 5.86 7.37 -38.89
C GLY A 640 5.12 7.72 -37.60
N THR A 641 5.72 7.32 -36.48
CA THR A 641 5.30 7.63 -35.11
C THR A 641 6.54 7.88 -34.24
N ASP A 642 6.38 7.98 -32.92
CA ASP A 642 7.50 8.00 -31.97
C ASP A 642 8.31 6.71 -31.95
N THR A 643 7.72 5.60 -32.39
CA THR A 643 8.37 4.27 -32.42
C THR A 643 8.67 3.76 -33.84
N LEU A 644 8.03 4.32 -34.86
CA LEU A 644 8.10 3.87 -36.26
C LEU A 644 8.68 4.96 -37.16
N SER A 645 9.62 4.61 -38.03
CA SER A 645 10.21 5.54 -39.01
C SER A 645 9.23 5.82 -40.16
N ALA A 646 9.29 7.02 -40.72
CA ALA A 646 8.54 7.39 -41.92
C ALA A 646 8.98 6.56 -43.15
N SER A 647 8.09 6.37 -44.12
CA SER A 647 8.42 5.73 -45.40
C SER A 647 7.60 6.28 -46.56
N VAL A 648 8.12 6.11 -47.78
CA VAL A 648 7.45 6.53 -49.02
C VAL A 648 7.38 5.33 -49.97
N SER A 649 6.22 5.10 -50.57
CA SER A 649 6.02 4.01 -51.51
C SER A 649 6.72 4.26 -52.84
N LYS A 650 6.95 3.17 -53.59
CA LYS A 650 7.19 3.29 -55.04
C LYS A 650 6.00 3.96 -55.72
N ARG A 651 6.25 4.58 -56.88
CA ARG A 651 5.20 5.19 -57.71
C ARG A 651 4.28 4.11 -58.27
N MET A 652 2.98 4.34 -58.17
CA MET A 652 1.95 3.53 -58.82
C MET A 652 1.33 4.33 -59.97
N ILE A 653 1.31 3.75 -61.17
CA ILE A 653 0.71 4.40 -62.33
C ILE A 653 -0.78 4.06 -62.39
N VAL A 654 -1.62 5.08 -62.46
CA VAL A 654 -3.08 4.96 -62.60
C VAL A 654 -3.51 5.68 -63.87
N VAL A 655 -4.31 5.00 -64.69
CA VAL A 655 -4.95 5.59 -65.86
C VAL A 655 -6.37 6.00 -65.50
N VAL A 656 -6.63 7.30 -65.53
CA VAL A 656 -7.96 7.86 -65.33
C VAL A 656 -8.64 7.98 -66.68
N ARG A 657 -9.74 7.25 -66.86
CA ARG A 657 -10.56 7.29 -68.08
C ARG A 657 -11.77 8.20 -67.90
#